data_AF-A0A2G6I0U1-F1
#
_entry.id   AF-A0A2G6I0U1-F1
#
_cell.length_a   1.000
_cell.length_b   1.000
_cell.length_c   1.000
_cell.angle_alpha   90.00
_cell.angle_beta   90.00
_cell.angle_gamma   90.00
#
_symmetry.space_group_name_H-M   'P 1'
#
loop_
_entity.id
_entity.type
_entity.pdbx_description
1 polymer ?
#
loop_
_entity_poly.entity_id
_entity_poly.type
_entity_poly.pdbx_seq_one_letter_code
_entity_poly.pdbx_strand_id
1 'polypeptide(L)'
;MTKRTFTVILLLAASASCWAFGSREKKASTDEILPPSESRNRQANLLAMAESGDIKGVEKLLKVDVNLDKTDGEGRTALHAAVENRYEQIAAILLASGADPNAQDDSGRRPLHAAVKNNDPSMARVLVKAGADISLTDDSGTSPVSKALDLPAGLLAALLTPGNINTAVINDEPLLHITARNGQKDHLTTLLEAGANPSILNNAGQRPIDAALESQPDVKQIECAALLLQKGSENPLDTQWDYIEAALKDNGNTHRFNYGATALHMAAERGHEGVVEYLLEKGADPLEKDNPGNTPLHVAVRKGYQSIAGMLLKNGAEINIPDYNGNTPLHESLTAAGQSRLTAMLLEKGADPNMKNSAGLSPLHICVLMGADVSAAQLLVDYGAQSDSRDRNGNTPLFLAVDTGEKELTDFFTAQNANIFARNKQGETPVERILSYGAEVTRIFFDSEKIRRTDNEGRSSLHIAAGNGTDTDTIQALLESSAPVNMRDAFGNTPLHYAVSGSHFPQAAVLLANGADAYMENNNGESPLILAFREGGESVLMLLQENIDTPDASGRSPLFLAASWNYPDIVSVLLQNSASPGTKNYEGETPLHAAVQAGNREIAEMLLNAGASVNTADNNGLTALHNSVLWEKESLAELLIAAGADCSKRDNRGRTPLHLAVEGGNNELTVLFLNAGADIDTSDINGRTALFAAADSGNREAIDLLLKAGASLDTRDSKGRTLLHTALAAGEGEIASVLLESGSDFFALDAAGQTPADIAIARGTRFLESFVTAPITRRQDNRGNTLLHIAVMNGAGQDVIKLLLNKGADPYRRNAQGETPGALAGKAGREEIASLLM
;
A
#
# COMPACT_ATOMS: atom_id res chain seq x y z
N MET A 1 23.71 -28.05 -51.15
CA MET A 1 25.13 -27.72 -50.88
C MET A 1 25.68 -28.79 -49.96
N THR A 2 26.19 -29.91 -50.49
CA THR A 2 27.60 -30.23 -50.87
C THR A 2 28.55 -30.54 -49.71
N LYS A 3 28.97 -31.81 -49.64
CA LYS A 3 30.35 -32.34 -49.90
C LYS A 3 30.21 -33.87 -50.09
N ARG A 4 30.24 -34.49 -51.28
CA ARG A 4 31.33 -34.75 -52.28
C ARG A 4 32.58 -35.37 -51.62
N THR A 5 33.22 -36.47 -52.04
CA THR A 5 33.22 -37.40 -53.23
C THR A 5 34.39 -38.40 -52.95
N PHE A 6 34.47 -39.66 -53.41
CA PHE A 6 34.97 -40.13 -54.73
C PHE A 6 34.90 -41.70 -54.74
N THR A 7 34.18 -42.41 -55.65
CA THR A 7 34.58 -42.96 -57.00
C THR A 7 35.12 -44.41 -56.89
N VAL A 8 34.79 -45.47 -57.67
CA VAL A 8 34.64 -45.72 -59.13
C VAL A 8 33.80 -47.02 -59.35
N ILE A 9 32.65 -47.01 -60.07
CA ILE A 9 32.32 -47.57 -61.43
C ILE A 9 32.61 -49.09 -61.61
N LEU A 10 31.64 -50.00 -61.86
CA LEU A 10 31.01 -50.28 -63.18
C LEU A 10 29.70 -51.14 -63.08
N LEU A 11 28.66 -50.69 -63.80
CA LEU A 11 27.65 -51.41 -64.66
C LEU A 11 27.63 -52.96 -64.65
N LEU A 12 26.51 -53.71 -64.68
CA LEU A 12 25.26 -53.59 -65.45
C LEU A 12 24.20 -54.63 -64.94
N ALA A 13 22.95 -54.37 -65.30
CA ALA A 13 21.72 -55.13 -65.04
C ALA A 13 21.70 -56.59 -65.54
N ALA A 14 20.88 -57.44 -64.91
CA ALA A 14 19.69 -58.04 -65.54
C ALA A 14 18.98 -59.03 -64.60
N SER A 15 17.66 -59.02 -64.73
CA SER A 15 16.61 -59.78 -64.07
C SER A 15 16.53 -61.26 -64.45
N ALA A 16 15.73 -61.97 -63.64
CA ALA A 16 14.95 -63.17 -63.93
C ALA A 16 15.59 -64.52 -63.55
N SER A 17 15.23 -64.95 -62.35
CA SER A 17 15.19 -66.35 -61.93
C SER A 17 13.98 -67.05 -62.57
N CYS A 18 14.20 -68.19 -63.22
CA CYS A 18 13.16 -69.18 -63.45
C CYS A 18 13.62 -70.53 -62.90
N TRP A 19 12.70 -71.15 -62.17
CA TRP A 19 12.88 -72.31 -61.31
C TRP A 19 13.14 -73.61 -62.07
N ALA A 20 13.84 -74.50 -61.37
CA ALA A 20 14.19 -75.84 -61.78
C ALA A 20 13.16 -76.88 -61.31
N PHE A 21 12.89 -77.80 -62.24
CA PHE A 21 12.84 -79.26 -62.07
C PHE A 21 11.67 -79.98 -61.37
N GLY A 22 11.17 -80.99 -62.11
CA GLY A 22 11.04 -82.36 -61.59
C GLY A 22 9.63 -82.93 -61.64
N SER A 23 9.11 -83.36 -62.78
CA SER A 23 9.24 -84.70 -63.38
C SER A 23 8.24 -85.76 -62.88
N ARG A 24 7.44 -86.33 -63.81
CA ARG A 24 7.36 -87.78 -64.08
C ARG A 24 6.45 -88.09 -65.29
N GLU A 25 7.03 -88.74 -66.30
CA GLU A 25 6.37 -89.61 -67.29
C GLU A 25 5.83 -90.88 -66.59
N LYS A 26 4.89 -91.72 -67.07
CA LYS A 26 4.28 -92.00 -68.39
C LYS A 26 3.13 -93.01 -68.15
N LYS A 27 2.03 -92.94 -68.90
CA LYS A 27 1.51 -93.99 -69.83
C LYS A 27 0.05 -93.74 -70.21
N ALA A 28 -0.22 -93.98 -71.49
CA ALA A 28 -1.51 -93.83 -72.15
C ALA A 28 -2.48 -94.98 -71.84
N SER A 29 -3.77 -94.66 -71.84
CA SER A 29 -4.88 -95.54 -72.21
C SER A 29 -6.02 -94.69 -72.78
N THR A 30 -6.59 -95.19 -73.87
CA THR A 30 -7.61 -94.59 -74.74
C THR A 30 -9.04 -94.72 -74.18
N ASP A 31 -9.95 -93.94 -74.79
CA ASP A 31 -11.42 -94.05 -74.79
C ASP A 31 -12.13 -93.57 -73.50
N GLU A 32 -13.14 -92.70 -73.48
CA GLU A 32 -14.23 -92.38 -74.41
C GLU A 32 -14.75 -90.95 -74.09
N ILE A 33 -14.90 -90.08 -75.09
CA ILE A 33 -15.47 -88.72 -74.93
C ILE A 33 -16.96 -88.76 -75.28
N LEU A 34 -17.82 -88.57 -74.28
CA LEU A 34 -19.26 -88.30 -74.45
C LEU A 34 -19.49 -86.87 -75.00
N PRO A 35 -20.60 -86.61 -75.73
CA PRO A 35 -20.78 -85.38 -76.50
C PRO A 35 -20.89 -84.11 -75.62
N PRO A 36 -20.31 -82.97 -76.07
CA PRO A 36 -20.16 -81.75 -75.27
C PRO A 36 -21.46 -80.96 -74.97
N SER A 37 -22.62 -81.38 -75.47
CA SER A 37 -23.90 -80.67 -75.26
C SER A 37 -24.60 -81.02 -73.93
N GLU A 38 -24.48 -82.26 -73.44
CA GLU A 38 -25.13 -82.66 -72.18
C GLU A 38 -24.39 -82.19 -70.93
N SER A 39 -23.05 -82.21 -70.93
CA SER A 39 -22.25 -81.71 -69.80
C SER A 39 -22.39 -80.19 -69.64
N ARG A 40 -22.43 -79.44 -70.76
CA ARG A 40 -22.65 -77.99 -70.76
C ARG A 40 -24.02 -77.60 -70.21
N ASN A 41 -25.08 -78.33 -70.58
CA ASN A 41 -26.44 -78.09 -70.06
C ASN A 41 -26.57 -78.41 -68.57
N ARG A 42 -25.97 -79.50 -68.08
CA ARG A 42 -25.99 -79.85 -66.65
C ARG A 42 -25.33 -78.78 -65.78
N GLN A 43 -24.22 -78.20 -66.25
CA GLN A 43 -23.50 -77.17 -65.52
C GLN A 43 -24.21 -75.80 -65.55
N ALA A 44 -24.82 -75.42 -66.68
CA ALA A 44 -25.64 -74.21 -66.76
C ALA A 44 -26.91 -74.31 -65.88
N ASN A 45 -27.49 -75.51 -65.77
CA ASN A 45 -28.61 -75.78 -64.88
C ASN A 45 -28.23 -75.67 -63.40
N LEU A 46 -27.01 -76.08 -62.99
CA LEU A 46 -26.58 -75.97 -61.59
C LEU A 46 -26.51 -74.50 -61.14
N LEU A 47 -25.93 -73.62 -61.96
CA LEU A 47 -25.83 -72.19 -61.67
C LEU A 47 -27.24 -71.55 -61.60
N ALA A 48 -28.11 -71.81 -62.58
CA ALA A 48 -29.48 -71.30 -62.58
C ALA A 48 -30.33 -71.82 -61.41
N MET A 49 -30.11 -73.08 -60.97
CA MET A 49 -30.77 -73.65 -59.79
C MET A 49 -30.28 -73.00 -58.49
N ALA A 50 -28.99 -72.69 -58.40
CA ALA A 50 -28.42 -71.96 -57.27
C ALA A 50 -28.88 -70.48 -57.24
N GLU A 51 -29.08 -69.84 -58.40
CA GLU A 51 -29.65 -68.49 -58.52
C GLU A 51 -31.15 -68.45 -58.17
N SER A 52 -31.92 -69.49 -58.51
CA SER A 52 -33.38 -69.53 -58.29
C SER A 52 -33.81 -70.15 -56.95
N GLY A 53 -32.88 -70.69 -56.16
CA GLY A 53 -33.17 -71.26 -54.85
C GLY A 53 -33.73 -72.70 -54.87
N ASP A 54 -33.56 -73.47 -55.95
CA ASP A 54 -34.09 -74.84 -56.07
C ASP A 54 -33.24 -75.88 -55.35
N ILE A 55 -33.41 -75.99 -54.03
CA ILE A 55 -32.67 -76.93 -53.16
C ILE A 55 -32.80 -78.38 -53.64
N LYS A 56 -34.02 -78.83 -54.00
CA LYS A 56 -34.27 -80.21 -54.42
C LYS A 56 -33.65 -80.51 -55.78
N GLY A 57 -33.66 -79.54 -56.68
CA GLY A 57 -32.98 -79.60 -57.98
C GLY A 57 -31.47 -79.77 -57.81
N VAL A 58 -30.85 -78.95 -56.95
CA VAL A 58 -29.42 -79.01 -56.63
C VAL A 58 -29.05 -80.38 -56.03
N GLU A 59 -29.75 -80.85 -54.99
CA GLU A 59 -29.47 -82.17 -54.37
C GLU A 59 -29.57 -83.35 -55.35
N LYS A 60 -30.51 -83.29 -56.30
CA LYS A 60 -30.70 -84.34 -57.30
C LYS A 60 -29.60 -84.31 -58.36
N LEU A 61 -29.16 -83.12 -58.76
CA LEU A 61 -28.16 -82.92 -59.80
C LEU A 61 -26.75 -83.31 -59.30
N LEU A 62 -26.46 -83.09 -58.02
CA LEU A 62 -25.19 -83.44 -57.36
C LEU A 62 -24.96 -84.96 -57.17
N LYS A 63 -25.97 -85.80 -57.42
CA LYS A 63 -25.81 -87.27 -57.47
C LYS A 63 -25.14 -87.76 -58.76
N VAL A 64 -24.92 -86.87 -59.71
CA VAL A 64 -24.27 -87.11 -61.00
C VAL A 64 -22.98 -86.30 -61.02
N ASP A 65 -21.97 -86.76 -61.78
CA ASP A 65 -20.69 -86.04 -61.91
C ASP A 65 -20.90 -84.67 -62.57
N VAL A 66 -20.75 -83.60 -61.78
CA VAL A 66 -20.94 -82.20 -62.18
C VAL A 66 -19.77 -81.37 -61.66
N ASN A 67 -19.18 -80.58 -62.55
CA ASN A 67 -18.17 -79.60 -62.16
C ASN A 67 -18.84 -78.46 -61.36
N LEU A 68 -18.57 -78.41 -60.06
CA LEU A 68 -19.14 -77.46 -59.11
C LEU A 68 -18.59 -76.04 -59.27
N ASP A 69 -17.37 -75.93 -59.80
CA ASP A 69 -16.60 -74.68 -59.89
C ASP A 69 -16.64 -74.09 -61.30
N LYS A 70 -17.58 -74.55 -62.14
CA LYS A 70 -17.78 -73.90 -63.44
C LYS A 70 -18.32 -72.48 -63.25
N THR A 71 -17.72 -71.56 -63.97
CA THR A 71 -18.07 -70.14 -63.95
C THR A 71 -19.07 -69.75 -65.04
N ASP A 72 -19.84 -68.69 -64.78
CA ASP A 72 -20.65 -67.97 -65.78
C ASP A 72 -19.81 -66.94 -66.57
N GLY A 73 -20.47 -66.04 -67.31
CA GLY A 73 -19.81 -64.99 -68.09
C GLY A 73 -19.14 -63.87 -67.27
N GLU A 74 -19.30 -63.89 -65.94
CA GLU A 74 -18.72 -62.94 -64.99
C GLU A 74 -17.75 -63.64 -64.00
N GLY A 75 -17.38 -64.90 -64.29
CA GLY A 75 -16.50 -65.68 -63.42
C GLY A 75 -17.20 -66.28 -62.19
N ARG A 76 -18.53 -66.14 -62.03
CA ARG A 76 -19.26 -66.58 -60.83
C ARG A 76 -19.58 -68.06 -60.88
N THR A 77 -19.33 -68.77 -59.79
CA THR A 77 -19.71 -70.19 -59.61
C THR A 77 -21.12 -70.33 -59.04
N ALA A 78 -21.68 -71.54 -59.03
CA ALA A 78 -22.96 -71.81 -58.37
C ALA A 78 -22.93 -71.45 -56.87
N LEU A 79 -21.76 -71.54 -56.23
CA LEU A 79 -21.55 -71.11 -54.86
C LEU A 79 -21.62 -69.57 -54.72
N HIS A 80 -21.07 -68.80 -55.66
CA HIS A 80 -21.23 -67.35 -55.68
C HIS A 80 -22.71 -66.94 -55.77
N ALA A 81 -23.45 -67.54 -56.69
CA ALA A 81 -24.88 -67.29 -56.85
C ALA A 81 -25.70 -67.63 -55.59
N ALA A 82 -25.43 -68.77 -54.95
CA ALA A 82 -26.11 -69.15 -53.72
C ALA A 82 -25.82 -68.18 -52.56
N VAL A 83 -24.58 -67.70 -52.44
CA VAL A 83 -24.16 -66.77 -51.39
C VAL A 83 -24.68 -65.35 -51.63
N GLU A 84 -24.62 -64.85 -52.87
CA GLU A 84 -25.14 -63.52 -53.25
C GLU A 84 -26.66 -63.43 -52.97
N ASN A 85 -27.40 -64.50 -53.21
CA ASN A 85 -28.85 -64.60 -52.96
C ASN A 85 -29.24 -65.09 -51.54
N ARG A 86 -28.27 -65.28 -50.63
CA ARG A 86 -28.47 -65.69 -49.22
C ARG A 86 -29.14 -67.06 -49.04
N TYR A 87 -28.91 -68.01 -49.95
CA TYR A 87 -29.42 -69.38 -49.85
C TYR A 87 -28.45 -70.30 -49.09
N GLU A 88 -28.44 -70.18 -47.76
CA GLU A 88 -27.50 -70.90 -46.85
C GLU A 88 -27.50 -72.41 -47.07
N GLN A 89 -28.68 -73.03 -47.21
CA GLN A 89 -28.81 -74.48 -47.40
C GLN A 89 -28.17 -74.95 -48.72
N ILE A 90 -28.33 -74.17 -49.80
CA ILE A 90 -27.74 -74.49 -51.10
C ILE A 90 -26.22 -74.34 -51.03
N ALA A 91 -25.72 -73.26 -50.41
CA ALA A 91 -24.29 -73.06 -50.19
C ALA A 91 -23.68 -74.22 -49.36
N ALA A 92 -24.33 -74.63 -48.27
CA ALA A 92 -23.88 -75.75 -47.45
C ALA A 92 -23.82 -77.08 -48.22
N ILE A 93 -24.82 -77.36 -49.06
CA ILE A 93 -24.86 -78.57 -49.92
C ILE A 93 -23.74 -78.55 -50.96
N LEU A 94 -23.51 -77.40 -51.61
CA LEU A 94 -22.44 -77.25 -52.60
C LEU A 94 -21.06 -77.44 -51.97
N LEU A 95 -20.81 -76.84 -50.81
CA LEU A 95 -19.54 -76.99 -50.07
C LEU A 95 -19.32 -78.42 -49.57
N ALA A 96 -20.37 -79.08 -49.03
CA ALA A 96 -20.29 -80.49 -48.63
C ALA A 96 -20.02 -81.44 -49.80
N SER A 97 -20.38 -81.02 -51.02
CA SER A 97 -20.13 -81.77 -52.26
C SER A 97 -18.75 -81.47 -52.88
N GLY A 98 -17.96 -80.59 -52.27
CA GLY A 98 -16.58 -80.28 -52.68
C GLY A 98 -16.41 -79.03 -53.54
N ALA A 99 -17.38 -78.11 -53.57
CA ALA A 99 -17.22 -76.81 -54.23
C ALA A 99 -16.09 -76.00 -53.58
N ASP A 100 -15.27 -75.32 -54.38
CA ASP A 100 -14.17 -74.51 -53.89
C ASP A 100 -14.70 -73.25 -53.17
N PRO A 101 -14.53 -73.14 -51.83
CA PRO A 101 -14.97 -71.96 -51.08
C PRO A 101 -14.18 -70.69 -51.44
N ASN A 102 -13.05 -70.85 -52.13
CA ASN A 102 -12.11 -69.80 -52.51
C ASN A 102 -12.13 -69.53 -54.02
N ALA A 103 -13.13 -70.01 -54.77
CA ALA A 103 -13.29 -69.63 -56.17
C ALA A 103 -13.35 -68.09 -56.33
N GLN A 104 -12.77 -67.56 -57.41
CA GLN A 104 -12.64 -66.13 -57.68
C GLN A 104 -13.49 -65.76 -58.91
N ASP A 105 -14.31 -64.72 -58.79
CA ASP A 105 -15.02 -64.11 -59.93
C ASP A 105 -14.11 -63.14 -60.72
N ASP A 106 -14.60 -62.59 -61.83
CA ASP A 106 -13.81 -61.70 -62.70
C ASP A 106 -13.41 -60.37 -62.03
N SER A 107 -13.96 -60.06 -60.85
CA SER A 107 -13.64 -58.88 -60.03
C SER A 107 -12.74 -59.20 -58.83
N GLY A 108 -12.23 -60.42 -58.76
CA GLY A 108 -11.42 -60.89 -57.66
C GLY A 108 -12.19 -61.25 -56.40
N ARG A 109 -13.52 -61.15 -56.40
CA ARG A 109 -14.34 -61.48 -55.24
C ARG A 109 -14.48 -62.98 -55.11
N ARG A 110 -14.52 -63.42 -53.86
CA ARG A 110 -14.77 -64.80 -53.44
C ARG A 110 -16.15 -64.89 -52.82
N PRO A 111 -16.77 -66.07 -52.68
CA PRO A 111 -18.07 -66.21 -52.03
C PRO A 111 -18.10 -65.55 -50.64
N LEU A 112 -16.99 -65.64 -49.89
CA LEU A 112 -16.88 -64.99 -48.58
C LEU A 112 -16.96 -63.46 -48.63
N HIS A 113 -16.45 -62.80 -49.68
CA HIS A 113 -16.58 -61.35 -49.86
C HIS A 113 -18.05 -60.95 -49.99
N ALA A 114 -18.85 -61.73 -50.72
CA ALA A 114 -20.28 -61.48 -50.88
C ALA A 114 -21.05 -61.71 -49.57
N ALA A 115 -20.71 -62.76 -48.80
CA ALA A 115 -21.31 -63.02 -47.48
C ALA A 115 -21.04 -61.87 -46.48
N VAL A 116 -19.80 -61.38 -46.44
CA VAL A 116 -19.42 -60.23 -45.57
C VAL A 116 -20.10 -58.95 -46.04
N LYS A 117 -20.11 -58.67 -47.35
CA LYS A 117 -20.81 -57.50 -47.92
C LYS A 117 -22.30 -57.48 -47.60
N ASN A 118 -22.93 -58.67 -47.54
CA ASN A 118 -24.34 -58.83 -47.20
C ASN A 118 -24.64 -58.76 -45.69
N ASN A 119 -23.61 -58.62 -44.84
CA ASN A 119 -23.70 -58.72 -43.39
C ASN A 119 -24.45 -59.98 -42.95
N ASP A 120 -24.01 -61.15 -43.44
CA ASP A 120 -24.64 -62.46 -43.18
C ASP A 120 -23.69 -63.37 -42.37
N PRO A 121 -23.77 -63.34 -41.01
CA PRO A 121 -22.91 -64.15 -40.15
C PRO A 121 -23.13 -65.66 -40.29
N SER A 122 -24.35 -66.09 -40.61
CA SER A 122 -24.66 -67.53 -40.76
C SER A 122 -23.99 -68.09 -42.01
N MET A 123 -24.14 -67.40 -43.14
CA MET A 123 -23.48 -67.76 -44.38
C MET A 123 -21.95 -67.70 -44.26
N ALA A 124 -21.42 -66.66 -43.62
CA ALA A 124 -19.98 -66.52 -43.40
C ALA A 124 -19.40 -67.69 -42.58
N ARG A 125 -20.10 -68.15 -41.53
CA ARG A 125 -19.70 -69.33 -40.74
C ARG A 125 -19.64 -70.60 -41.58
N VAL A 126 -20.63 -70.81 -42.44
CA VAL A 126 -20.70 -71.98 -43.33
C VAL A 126 -19.51 -72.01 -44.29
N LEU A 127 -19.19 -70.87 -44.90
CA LEU A 127 -18.07 -70.73 -45.83
C LEU A 127 -16.71 -70.93 -45.14
N VAL A 128 -16.50 -70.31 -43.98
CA VAL A 128 -15.24 -70.42 -43.22
C VAL A 128 -15.03 -71.85 -42.70
N LYS A 129 -16.10 -72.50 -42.22
CA LYS A 129 -16.04 -73.92 -41.81
C LYS A 129 -15.67 -74.85 -42.96
N ALA A 130 -16.02 -74.49 -44.19
CA ALA A 130 -15.67 -75.22 -45.40
C ALA A 130 -14.26 -74.90 -45.95
N GLY A 131 -13.51 -73.99 -45.33
CA GLY A 131 -12.15 -73.64 -45.73
C GLY A 131 -11.99 -72.34 -46.51
N ALA A 132 -12.98 -71.44 -46.49
CA ALA A 132 -12.83 -70.10 -47.05
C ALA A 132 -11.73 -69.32 -46.31
N ASP A 133 -10.80 -68.74 -47.07
CA ASP A 133 -9.72 -67.92 -46.54
C ASP A 133 -10.20 -66.48 -46.32
N ILE A 134 -10.04 -66.02 -45.08
CA ILE A 134 -10.49 -64.70 -44.62
C ILE A 134 -9.53 -63.57 -44.99
N SER A 135 -8.30 -63.90 -45.41
CA SER A 135 -7.21 -62.94 -45.64
C SER A 135 -7.05 -62.52 -47.10
N LEU A 136 -7.56 -63.34 -48.04
CA LEU A 136 -7.41 -63.10 -49.47
C LEU A 136 -8.22 -61.87 -49.90
N THR A 137 -7.59 -60.95 -50.60
CA THR A 137 -8.19 -59.71 -51.08
C THR A 137 -8.87 -59.88 -52.45
N ASP A 138 -9.86 -59.05 -52.70
CA ASP A 138 -10.38 -58.80 -54.05
C ASP A 138 -9.46 -57.87 -54.87
N ASP A 139 -9.83 -57.57 -56.12
CA ASP A 139 -9.05 -56.68 -57.00
C ASP A 139 -8.99 -55.23 -56.49
N SER A 140 -9.85 -54.86 -55.53
CA SER A 140 -9.80 -53.57 -54.84
C SER A 140 -8.83 -53.55 -53.66
N GLY A 141 -8.22 -54.69 -53.32
CA GLY A 141 -7.34 -54.84 -52.15
C GLY A 141 -8.08 -55.03 -50.83
N THR A 142 -9.39 -55.28 -50.85
CA THR A 142 -10.20 -55.45 -49.63
C THR A 142 -10.28 -56.93 -49.28
N SER A 143 -9.86 -57.32 -48.07
CA SER A 143 -10.07 -58.69 -47.56
C SER A 143 -11.40 -58.81 -46.80
N PRO A 144 -12.03 -60.00 -46.75
CA PRO A 144 -13.26 -60.21 -45.99
C PRO A 144 -13.12 -59.82 -44.52
N VAL A 145 -11.97 -60.10 -43.91
CA VAL A 145 -11.69 -59.75 -42.51
C VAL A 145 -11.52 -58.25 -42.31
N SER A 146 -10.86 -57.54 -43.24
CA SER A 146 -10.74 -56.08 -43.17
C SER A 146 -12.10 -55.39 -43.26
N LYS A 147 -12.99 -55.88 -44.14
CA LYS A 147 -14.33 -55.33 -44.28
C LYS A 147 -15.23 -55.65 -43.09
N ALA A 148 -15.01 -56.77 -42.41
CA ALA A 148 -15.75 -57.13 -41.21
C ALA A 148 -15.48 -56.19 -40.02
N LEU A 149 -14.34 -55.48 -39.99
CA LEU A 149 -14.06 -54.46 -38.97
C LEU A 149 -14.92 -53.20 -39.12
N ASP A 150 -15.45 -52.93 -40.32
CA ASP A 150 -16.40 -51.83 -40.57
C ASP A 150 -17.86 -52.19 -40.20
N LEU A 151 -18.12 -53.47 -39.92
CA LEU A 151 -19.45 -54.04 -39.74
C LEU A 151 -19.66 -54.47 -38.27
N PRO A 152 -20.91 -54.77 -37.84
CA PRO A 152 -21.17 -55.20 -36.46
C PRO A 152 -20.31 -56.40 -36.04
N ALA A 153 -19.85 -56.39 -34.78
CA ALA A 153 -18.89 -57.38 -34.26
C ALA A 153 -19.33 -58.86 -34.42
N GLY A 154 -20.64 -59.12 -34.49
CA GLY A 154 -21.18 -60.46 -34.74
C GLY A 154 -20.77 -61.06 -36.09
N LEU A 155 -20.50 -60.25 -37.11
CA LEU A 155 -19.99 -60.72 -38.39
C LEU A 155 -18.50 -61.09 -38.30
N LEU A 156 -17.70 -60.30 -37.58
CA LEU A 156 -16.32 -60.67 -37.29
C LEU A 156 -16.27 -62.01 -36.54
N ALA A 157 -17.14 -62.22 -35.54
CA ALA A 157 -17.26 -63.48 -34.81
C ALA A 157 -17.50 -64.70 -35.72
N ALA A 158 -18.24 -64.51 -36.81
CA ALA A 158 -18.54 -65.55 -37.79
C ALA A 158 -17.35 -65.96 -38.66
N LEU A 159 -16.36 -65.08 -38.82
CA LEU A 159 -15.14 -65.34 -39.57
C LEU A 159 -14.06 -66.09 -38.78
N LEU A 160 -14.23 -66.18 -37.46
CA LEU A 160 -13.23 -66.70 -36.55
C LEU A 160 -13.46 -68.17 -36.22
N THR A 161 -12.37 -68.92 -36.19
CA THR A 161 -12.28 -70.32 -35.77
C THR A 161 -11.10 -70.48 -34.82
N PRO A 162 -11.08 -71.53 -33.98
CA PRO A 162 -9.91 -71.81 -33.13
C PRO A 162 -8.58 -71.93 -33.91
N GLY A 163 -8.64 -72.24 -35.21
CA GLY A 163 -7.46 -72.39 -36.07
C GLY A 163 -6.94 -71.08 -36.68
N ASN A 164 -7.76 -70.05 -36.83
CA ASN A 164 -7.36 -68.80 -37.50
C ASN A 164 -7.36 -67.56 -36.58
N ILE A 165 -7.92 -67.63 -35.37
CA ILE A 165 -8.14 -66.46 -34.51
C ILE A 165 -6.87 -65.71 -34.10
N ASN A 166 -5.74 -66.42 -33.96
CA ASN A 166 -4.44 -65.83 -33.59
C ASN A 166 -3.51 -65.61 -34.80
N THR A 167 -3.89 -66.10 -35.98
CA THR A 167 -3.06 -66.00 -37.20
C THR A 167 -3.67 -65.06 -38.23
N ALA A 168 -4.92 -64.64 -38.02
CA ALA A 168 -5.58 -63.64 -38.86
C ALA A 168 -4.88 -62.29 -38.71
N VAL A 169 -4.42 -61.76 -39.85
CA VAL A 169 -3.71 -60.48 -39.94
C VAL A 169 -4.31 -59.61 -41.04
N ILE A 170 -4.18 -58.30 -40.90
CA ILE A 170 -4.40 -57.31 -41.97
C ILE A 170 -3.09 -56.51 -42.07
N ASN A 171 -2.51 -56.43 -43.27
CA ASN A 171 -1.21 -55.78 -43.50
C ASN A 171 -0.11 -56.25 -42.53
N ASP A 172 0.02 -57.58 -42.35
CA ASP A 172 0.97 -58.23 -41.44
C ASP A 172 0.80 -57.90 -39.94
N GLU A 173 -0.33 -57.32 -39.55
CA GLU A 173 -0.66 -57.03 -38.16
C GLU A 173 -1.85 -57.87 -37.66
N PRO A 174 -1.76 -58.53 -36.48
CA PRO A 174 -2.86 -59.31 -35.94
C PRO A 174 -4.11 -58.46 -35.68
N LEU A 175 -5.29 -59.06 -35.90
CA LEU A 175 -6.57 -58.38 -35.70
C LEU A 175 -6.72 -57.79 -34.28
N LEU A 176 -6.11 -58.43 -33.29
CA LEU A 176 -6.18 -58.00 -31.90
C LEU A 176 -5.46 -56.67 -31.67
N HIS A 177 -4.33 -56.44 -32.33
CA HIS A 177 -3.60 -55.16 -32.28
C HIS A 177 -4.37 -54.05 -32.99
N ILE A 178 -4.96 -54.34 -34.16
CA ILE A 178 -5.72 -53.37 -34.95
C ILE A 178 -6.97 -52.91 -34.20
N THR A 179 -7.75 -53.86 -33.66
CA THR A 179 -8.96 -53.56 -32.90
C THR A 179 -8.65 -52.79 -31.62
N ALA A 180 -7.55 -53.10 -30.95
CA ALA A 180 -7.07 -52.37 -29.78
C ALA A 180 -6.62 -50.94 -30.14
N ARG A 181 -5.79 -50.77 -31.19
CA ARG A 181 -5.33 -49.45 -31.66
C ARG A 181 -6.49 -48.57 -32.14
N ASN A 182 -7.50 -49.15 -32.77
CA ASN A 182 -8.65 -48.40 -33.28
C ASN A 182 -9.73 -48.13 -32.21
N GLY A 183 -9.54 -48.57 -30.96
CA GLY A 183 -10.54 -48.40 -29.89
C GLY A 183 -11.85 -49.17 -30.15
N GLN A 184 -11.81 -50.25 -30.93
CA GLN A 184 -12.98 -51.05 -31.30
C GLN A 184 -13.30 -52.11 -30.23
N LYS A 185 -13.78 -51.64 -29.07
CA LYS A 185 -14.03 -52.48 -27.88
C LYS A 185 -14.94 -53.69 -28.15
N ASP A 186 -16.01 -53.52 -28.94
CA ASP A 186 -16.96 -54.61 -29.22
C ASP A 186 -16.32 -55.73 -30.06
N HIS A 187 -15.56 -55.36 -31.09
CA HIS A 187 -14.78 -56.31 -31.91
C HIS A 187 -13.68 -56.97 -31.09
N LEU A 188 -12.97 -56.21 -30.25
CA LEU A 188 -11.93 -56.71 -29.36
C LEU A 188 -12.51 -57.71 -28.35
N THR A 189 -13.67 -57.41 -27.76
CA THR A 189 -14.39 -58.31 -26.83
C THR A 189 -14.74 -59.61 -27.52
N THR A 190 -15.27 -59.53 -28.73
CA THR A 190 -15.64 -60.70 -29.54
C THR A 190 -14.43 -61.59 -29.85
N LEU A 191 -13.29 -60.99 -30.21
CA LEU A 191 -12.03 -61.72 -30.44
C LEU A 191 -11.55 -62.44 -29.17
N LEU A 192 -11.56 -61.75 -28.02
CA LEU A 192 -11.13 -62.32 -26.74
C LEU A 192 -12.07 -63.43 -26.25
N GLU A 193 -13.38 -63.28 -26.41
CA GLU A 193 -14.38 -64.31 -26.08
C GLU A 193 -14.27 -65.55 -26.97
N ALA A 194 -13.89 -65.37 -28.23
CA ALA A 194 -13.65 -66.46 -29.16
C ALA A 194 -12.29 -67.19 -28.92
N GLY A 195 -11.48 -66.73 -27.97
CA GLY A 195 -10.24 -67.39 -27.55
C GLY A 195 -8.95 -66.80 -28.13
N ALA A 196 -8.95 -65.54 -28.59
CA ALA A 196 -7.73 -64.85 -28.99
C ALA A 196 -6.75 -64.73 -27.82
N ASN A 197 -5.46 -64.90 -28.09
CA ASN A 197 -4.40 -64.75 -27.08
C ASN A 197 -4.18 -63.25 -26.79
N PRO A 198 -4.47 -62.76 -25.56
CA PRO A 198 -4.35 -61.34 -25.21
C PRO A 198 -2.90 -60.83 -25.14
N SER A 199 -1.91 -61.72 -25.18
CA SER A 199 -0.48 -61.40 -25.15
C SER A 199 0.23 -61.76 -26.46
N ILE A 200 -0.51 -61.90 -27.57
CA ILE A 200 0.08 -62.18 -28.88
C ILE A 200 1.03 -61.05 -29.32
N LEU A 201 2.20 -61.41 -29.83
CA LEU A 201 3.17 -60.44 -30.33
C LEU A 201 2.97 -60.22 -31.83
N ASN A 202 3.01 -58.97 -32.28
CA ASN A 202 3.10 -58.63 -33.70
C ASN A 202 4.57 -58.75 -34.18
N ASN A 203 4.81 -58.47 -35.46
CA ASN A 203 6.16 -58.50 -36.05
C ASN A 203 7.13 -57.47 -35.46
N ALA A 204 6.63 -56.42 -34.80
CA ALA A 204 7.42 -55.43 -34.08
C ALA A 204 7.74 -55.84 -32.63
N GLY A 205 7.26 -57.01 -32.18
CA GLY A 205 7.42 -57.47 -30.79
C GLY A 205 6.51 -56.76 -29.79
N GLN A 206 5.51 -56.00 -30.26
CA GLN A 206 4.53 -55.32 -29.43
C GLN A 206 3.36 -56.25 -29.13
N ARG A 207 2.78 -56.10 -27.95
CA ARG A 207 1.51 -56.72 -27.52
C ARG A 207 0.33 -55.87 -28.01
N PRO A 208 -0.91 -56.41 -27.98
CA PRO A 208 -2.09 -55.64 -28.36
C PRO A 208 -2.34 -54.45 -27.41
N ILE A 209 -1.93 -54.59 -26.15
CA ILE A 209 -2.00 -53.49 -25.18
C ILE A 209 -1.01 -52.37 -25.49
N ASP A 210 0.19 -52.70 -25.98
CA ASP A 210 1.17 -51.70 -26.41
C ASP A 210 0.61 -50.90 -27.60
N ALA A 211 -0.07 -51.57 -28.54
CA ALA A 211 -0.74 -50.92 -29.66
C ALA A 211 -1.91 -50.00 -29.24
N ALA A 212 -2.62 -50.33 -28.16
CA ALA A 212 -3.63 -49.43 -27.58
C ALA A 212 -3.01 -48.19 -26.93
N LEU A 213 -1.76 -48.27 -26.47
CA LEU A 213 -1.06 -47.22 -25.71
C LEU A 213 0.06 -46.52 -26.50
N GLU A 214 0.14 -46.78 -27.81
CA GLU A 214 1.23 -46.35 -28.70
C GLU A 214 1.24 -44.82 -28.98
N SER A 215 0.18 -44.11 -28.62
CA SER A 215 0.02 -42.66 -28.84
C SER A 215 -0.54 -41.97 -27.58
N GLN A 216 -1.03 -40.72 -27.65
CA GLN A 216 -1.91 -40.20 -26.59
C GLN A 216 -3.28 -40.87 -26.76
N PRO A 217 -3.57 -41.91 -25.97
CA PRO A 217 -4.72 -42.75 -26.24
C PRO A 217 -5.99 -42.03 -25.80
N ASP A 218 -7.05 -42.18 -26.59
CA ASP A 218 -8.38 -41.75 -26.20
C ASP A 218 -9.02 -42.73 -25.20
N VAL A 219 -10.18 -42.36 -24.66
CA VAL A 219 -10.90 -43.20 -23.70
C VAL A 219 -11.18 -44.60 -24.26
N LYS A 220 -11.52 -44.74 -25.55
CA LYS A 220 -11.88 -46.03 -26.15
C LYS A 220 -10.68 -46.96 -26.25
N GLN A 221 -9.51 -46.43 -26.58
CA GLN A 221 -8.25 -47.17 -26.56
C GLN A 221 -7.88 -47.58 -25.13
N ILE A 222 -8.11 -46.71 -24.13
CA ILE A 222 -7.94 -47.07 -22.72
C ILE A 222 -8.93 -48.16 -22.27
N GLU A 223 -10.19 -48.13 -22.71
CA GLU A 223 -11.14 -49.21 -22.43
C GLU A 223 -10.68 -50.55 -23.04
N CYS A 224 -10.07 -50.51 -24.23
CA CYS A 224 -9.48 -51.68 -24.87
C CYS A 224 -8.28 -52.22 -24.08
N ALA A 225 -7.38 -51.35 -23.63
CA ALA A 225 -6.26 -51.72 -22.76
C ALA A 225 -6.75 -52.35 -21.43
N ALA A 226 -7.80 -51.79 -20.82
CA ALA A 226 -8.41 -52.33 -19.61
C ALA A 226 -8.97 -53.74 -19.81
N LEU A 227 -9.68 -53.95 -20.93
CA LEU A 227 -10.22 -55.27 -21.28
C LEU A 227 -9.11 -56.30 -21.51
N LEU A 228 -8.01 -55.91 -22.17
CA LEU A 228 -6.86 -56.79 -22.41
C LEU A 228 -6.20 -57.22 -21.10
N LEU A 229 -5.99 -56.30 -20.15
CA LEU A 229 -5.46 -56.62 -18.82
C LEU A 229 -6.41 -57.55 -18.04
N GLN A 230 -7.71 -57.29 -18.09
CA GLN A 230 -8.72 -58.14 -17.43
C GLN A 230 -8.68 -59.58 -17.95
N LYS A 231 -8.39 -59.78 -19.24
CA LYS A 231 -8.27 -61.10 -19.88
C LYS A 231 -6.88 -61.73 -19.74
N GLY A 232 -5.96 -61.12 -18.98
CA GLY A 232 -4.66 -61.70 -18.65
C GLY A 232 -3.52 -61.30 -19.59
N SER A 233 -3.65 -60.19 -20.34
CA SER A 233 -2.50 -59.57 -20.98
C SER A 233 -1.49 -59.10 -19.93
N GLU A 234 -0.19 -59.31 -20.14
CA GLU A 234 0.83 -58.76 -19.23
C GLU A 234 1.02 -57.26 -19.48
N ASN A 235 1.41 -56.54 -18.43
CA ASN A 235 1.59 -55.09 -18.43
C ASN A 235 2.60 -54.64 -19.51
N PRO A 236 2.34 -53.55 -20.26
CA PRO A 236 3.37 -52.88 -21.06
C PRO A 236 4.65 -52.68 -20.23
N LEU A 237 5.79 -53.11 -20.77
CA LEU A 237 7.10 -53.02 -20.08
C LEU A 237 7.67 -51.60 -20.07
N ASP A 238 6.96 -50.62 -20.65
CA ASP A 238 7.39 -49.23 -20.71
C ASP A 238 7.09 -48.47 -19.41
N THR A 239 8.12 -47.81 -18.89
CA THR A 239 8.04 -46.90 -17.75
C THR A 239 7.01 -45.78 -17.91
N GLN A 240 6.59 -45.41 -19.13
CA GLN A 240 5.56 -44.40 -19.34
C GLN A 240 4.17 -44.82 -18.80
N TRP A 241 3.85 -46.11 -18.88
CA TRP A 241 2.53 -46.67 -18.60
C TRP A 241 2.52 -47.63 -17.41
N ASP A 242 3.61 -47.70 -16.64
CA ASP A 242 3.79 -48.61 -15.51
C ASP A 242 2.62 -48.64 -14.49
N TYR A 243 1.99 -47.49 -14.28
CA TYR A 243 0.88 -47.31 -13.35
C TYR A 243 -0.48 -47.70 -13.94
N ILE A 244 -0.58 -47.93 -15.25
CA ILE A 244 -1.85 -48.16 -15.94
C ILE A 244 -2.53 -49.45 -15.49
N GLU A 245 -1.76 -50.50 -15.21
CA GLU A 245 -2.33 -51.76 -14.74
C GLU A 245 -3.06 -51.59 -13.40
N ALA A 246 -2.42 -50.88 -12.46
CA ALA A 246 -3.02 -50.56 -11.17
C ALA A 246 -4.17 -49.56 -11.32
N ALA A 247 -4.07 -48.60 -12.25
CA ALA A 247 -5.16 -47.67 -12.58
C ALA A 247 -6.42 -48.41 -13.04
N LEU A 248 -6.27 -49.44 -13.87
CA LEU A 248 -7.37 -50.13 -14.54
C LEU A 248 -7.96 -51.30 -13.71
N LYS A 249 -7.24 -51.85 -12.74
CA LYS A 249 -7.71 -52.97 -11.89
C LYS A 249 -8.69 -52.57 -10.78
N ASP A 250 -8.56 -51.36 -10.24
CA ASP A 250 -9.35 -50.89 -9.08
C ASP A 250 -9.89 -49.46 -9.28
N ASN A 251 -10.14 -49.08 -10.52
CA ASN A 251 -10.62 -47.74 -10.90
C ASN A 251 -9.75 -46.60 -10.29
N GLY A 252 -8.46 -46.85 -10.06
CA GLY A 252 -7.51 -45.89 -9.53
C GLY A 252 -7.66 -45.49 -8.06
N ASN A 253 -8.56 -46.10 -7.28
CA ASN A 253 -8.95 -45.58 -5.96
C ASN A 253 -8.18 -46.14 -4.76
N THR A 254 -7.81 -47.42 -4.70
CA THR A 254 -7.11 -47.96 -3.50
C THR A 254 -5.60 -48.08 -3.67
N HIS A 255 -5.08 -48.24 -4.89
CA HIS A 255 -3.64 -48.38 -5.10
C HIS A 255 -2.92 -47.04 -4.86
N ARG A 256 -1.86 -47.06 -4.05
CA ARG A 256 -1.01 -45.90 -3.76
C ARG A 256 0.39 -46.18 -4.30
N PHE A 257 0.87 -45.30 -5.17
CA PHE A 257 2.22 -45.33 -5.73
C PHE A 257 3.21 -44.61 -4.79
N ASN A 258 4.43 -44.37 -5.29
CA ASN A 258 5.41 -43.58 -4.57
C ASN A 258 4.83 -42.23 -4.15
N TYR A 259 5.21 -41.77 -2.95
CA TYR A 259 4.68 -40.55 -2.35
C TYR A 259 3.16 -40.55 -2.15
N GLY A 260 2.49 -41.71 -2.08
CA GLY A 260 1.05 -41.79 -1.82
C GLY A 260 0.19 -41.34 -3.00
N ALA A 261 0.76 -41.19 -4.19
CA ALA A 261 0.02 -40.80 -5.39
C ALA A 261 -1.02 -41.86 -5.78
N THR A 262 -2.19 -41.43 -6.24
CA THR A 262 -3.19 -42.31 -6.87
C THR A 262 -2.90 -42.46 -8.37
N ALA A 263 -3.60 -43.37 -9.06
CA ALA A 263 -3.48 -43.47 -10.51
C ALA A 263 -3.85 -42.17 -11.24
N LEU A 264 -4.80 -41.42 -10.68
CA LEU A 264 -5.22 -40.13 -11.22
C LEU A 264 -4.12 -39.07 -11.09
N HIS A 265 -3.33 -39.10 -10.01
CA HIS A 265 -2.13 -38.25 -9.89
C HIS A 265 -1.08 -38.60 -10.94
N MET A 266 -0.78 -39.89 -11.14
CA MET A 266 0.19 -40.35 -12.13
C MET A 266 -0.23 -39.96 -13.55
N ALA A 267 -1.53 -40.09 -13.87
CA ALA A 267 -2.09 -39.67 -15.15
C ALA A 267 -2.03 -38.15 -15.35
N ALA A 268 -2.35 -37.39 -14.32
CA ALA A 268 -2.21 -35.93 -14.33
C ALA A 268 -0.75 -35.49 -14.46
N GLU A 269 0.20 -36.17 -13.81
CA GLU A 269 1.63 -35.81 -13.86
C GLU A 269 2.24 -36.03 -15.25
N ARG A 270 1.84 -37.12 -15.91
CA ARG A 270 2.36 -37.53 -17.22
C ARG A 270 1.59 -36.94 -18.41
N GLY A 271 0.48 -36.25 -18.16
CA GLY A 271 -0.30 -35.62 -19.22
C GLY A 271 -1.19 -36.60 -20.01
N HIS A 272 -1.60 -37.72 -19.41
CA HIS A 272 -2.34 -38.78 -20.11
C HIS A 272 -3.85 -38.50 -20.08
N GLU A 273 -4.33 -37.63 -20.97
CA GLU A 273 -5.72 -37.14 -20.98
C GLU A 273 -6.77 -38.26 -21.02
N GLY A 274 -6.67 -39.24 -21.93
CA GLY A 274 -7.64 -40.33 -22.03
C GLY A 274 -7.67 -41.26 -20.80
N VAL A 275 -6.54 -41.40 -20.08
CA VAL A 275 -6.52 -42.15 -18.81
C VAL A 275 -7.22 -41.36 -17.71
N VAL A 276 -7.02 -40.04 -17.64
CA VAL A 276 -7.73 -39.17 -16.68
C VAL A 276 -9.23 -39.26 -16.91
N GLU A 277 -9.69 -39.12 -18.17
CA GLU A 277 -11.11 -39.18 -18.50
C GLU A 277 -11.71 -40.55 -18.16
N TYR A 278 -11.04 -41.65 -18.55
CA TYR A 278 -11.47 -43.00 -18.19
C TYR A 278 -11.58 -43.21 -16.67
N LEU A 279 -10.56 -42.81 -15.90
CA LEU A 279 -10.56 -42.98 -14.45
C LEU A 279 -11.71 -42.22 -13.78
N LEU A 280 -11.96 -40.98 -14.21
CA LEU A 280 -13.07 -40.18 -13.70
C LEU A 280 -14.44 -40.81 -14.04
N GLU A 281 -14.62 -41.34 -15.26
CA GLU A 281 -15.83 -42.08 -15.64
C GLU A 281 -16.06 -43.34 -14.79
N LYS A 282 -14.98 -44.00 -14.33
CA LYS A 282 -15.04 -45.16 -13.43
C LYS A 282 -15.18 -44.80 -11.95
N GLY A 283 -15.32 -43.52 -11.62
CA GLY A 283 -15.52 -43.03 -10.26
C GLY A 283 -14.24 -42.86 -9.45
N ALA A 284 -13.11 -42.60 -10.11
CA ALA A 284 -11.90 -42.17 -9.42
C ALA A 284 -12.15 -40.85 -8.68
N ASP A 285 -11.74 -40.77 -7.41
CA ASP A 285 -11.95 -39.57 -6.60
C ASP A 285 -10.90 -38.48 -6.94
N PRO A 286 -11.31 -37.31 -7.48
CA PRO A 286 -10.39 -36.21 -7.80
C PRO A 286 -9.94 -35.41 -6.57
N LEU A 287 -10.42 -35.73 -5.36
CA LEU A 287 -10.11 -35.04 -4.10
C LEU A 287 -9.04 -35.77 -3.27
N GLU A 288 -8.68 -36.99 -3.65
CA GLU A 288 -7.64 -37.77 -2.99
C GLU A 288 -6.32 -36.99 -2.95
N LYS A 289 -5.60 -37.11 -1.84
CA LYS A 289 -4.36 -36.40 -1.60
C LYS A 289 -3.16 -37.35 -1.60
N ASP A 290 -2.09 -36.94 -2.25
CA ASP A 290 -0.77 -37.58 -2.11
C ASP A 290 -0.12 -37.24 -0.74
N ASN A 291 1.08 -37.75 -0.47
CA ASN A 291 1.80 -37.52 0.79
C ASN A 291 2.15 -36.04 1.04
N PRO A 292 2.52 -35.22 0.02
CA PRO A 292 2.56 -33.76 0.15
C PRO A 292 1.21 -33.07 0.36
N GLY A 293 0.09 -33.76 0.15
CA GLY A 293 -1.26 -33.21 0.26
C GLY A 293 -1.82 -32.65 -1.05
N ASN A 294 -1.10 -32.80 -2.17
CA ASN A 294 -1.58 -32.40 -3.49
C ASN A 294 -2.77 -33.27 -3.88
N THR A 295 -3.76 -32.65 -4.52
CA THR A 295 -4.76 -33.38 -5.32
C THR A 295 -4.27 -33.54 -6.76
N PRO A 296 -4.90 -34.40 -7.59
CA PRO A 296 -4.56 -34.49 -9.01
C PRO A 296 -4.65 -33.14 -9.74
N LEU A 297 -5.52 -32.23 -9.26
CA LEU A 297 -5.64 -30.88 -9.80
C LEU A 297 -4.37 -30.04 -9.55
N HIS A 298 -3.76 -30.14 -8.37
CA HIS A 298 -2.47 -29.46 -8.09
C HIS A 298 -1.39 -29.94 -9.05
N VAL A 299 -1.31 -31.26 -9.28
CA VAL A 299 -0.31 -31.86 -10.17
C VAL A 299 -0.52 -31.42 -11.62
N ALA A 300 -1.77 -31.50 -12.11
CA ALA A 300 -2.12 -31.04 -13.45
C ALA A 300 -1.78 -29.56 -13.65
N VAL A 301 -2.07 -28.73 -12.63
CA VAL A 301 -1.81 -27.30 -12.69
C VAL A 301 -0.32 -26.98 -12.68
N ARG A 302 0.44 -27.56 -11.76
CA ARG A 302 1.90 -27.42 -11.68
C ARG A 302 2.59 -27.78 -13.00
N LYS A 303 2.10 -28.80 -13.70
CA LYS A 303 2.62 -29.23 -15.01
C LYS A 303 2.10 -28.42 -16.20
N GLY A 304 1.11 -27.54 -16.00
CA GLY A 304 0.55 -26.70 -17.06
C GLY A 304 -0.51 -27.39 -17.94
N TYR A 305 -1.04 -28.54 -17.55
CA TYR A 305 -2.00 -29.30 -18.37
C TYR A 305 -3.43 -28.79 -18.24
N GLN A 306 -3.75 -27.78 -19.06
CA GLN A 306 -5.05 -27.11 -19.04
C GLN A 306 -6.24 -28.06 -19.28
N SER A 307 -6.16 -28.96 -20.27
CA SER A 307 -7.25 -29.91 -20.56
C SER A 307 -7.54 -30.81 -19.36
N ILE A 308 -6.49 -31.35 -18.73
CA ILE A 308 -6.60 -32.23 -17.55
C ILE A 308 -7.20 -31.47 -16.37
N ALA A 309 -6.71 -30.28 -16.07
CA ALA A 309 -7.27 -29.44 -15.01
C ALA A 309 -8.76 -29.13 -15.27
N GLY A 310 -9.15 -28.85 -16.52
CA GLY A 310 -10.54 -28.68 -16.92
C GLY A 310 -11.40 -29.93 -16.73
N MET A 311 -10.88 -31.10 -17.08
CA MET A 311 -11.57 -32.40 -16.86
C MET A 311 -11.76 -32.70 -15.38
N LEU A 312 -10.74 -32.47 -14.55
CA LEU A 312 -10.81 -32.67 -13.10
C LEU A 312 -11.88 -31.76 -12.48
N LEU A 313 -11.86 -30.47 -12.81
CA LEU A 313 -12.86 -29.50 -12.31
C LEU A 313 -14.29 -29.86 -12.75
N LYS A 314 -14.47 -30.32 -14.00
CA LYS A 314 -15.77 -30.77 -14.51
C LYS A 314 -16.30 -31.98 -13.75
N ASN A 315 -15.42 -32.84 -13.26
CA ASN A 315 -15.76 -34.08 -12.54
C ASN A 315 -15.68 -33.95 -11.01
N GLY A 316 -15.84 -32.73 -10.48
CA GLY A 316 -16.01 -32.51 -9.04
C GLY A 316 -14.72 -32.28 -8.25
N ALA A 317 -13.58 -32.03 -8.91
CA ALA A 317 -12.40 -31.52 -8.20
C ALA A 317 -12.72 -30.15 -7.59
N GLU A 318 -12.43 -29.99 -6.30
CA GLU A 318 -12.59 -28.71 -5.61
C GLU A 318 -11.38 -27.78 -5.87
N ILE A 319 -11.66 -26.57 -6.36
CA ILE A 319 -10.63 -25.66 -6.87
C ILE A 319 -9.77 -25.00 -5.80
N ASN A 320 -10.26 -24.90 -4.56
CA ASN A 320 -9.61 -24.19 -3.45
C ASN A 320 -9.05 -25.14 -2.38
N ILE A 321 -8.97 -26.45 -2.64
CA ILE A 321 -8.33 -27.37 -1.68
C ILE A 321 -6.86 -27.00 -1.52
N PRO A 322 -6.36 -26.80 -0.29
CA PRO A 322 -4.94 -26.61 -0.05
C PRO A 322 -4.20 -27.94 0.10
N ASP A 323 -2.94 -27.99 -0.34
CA ASP A 323 -1.96 -29.02 0.04
C ASP A 323 -1.56 -28.89 1.53
N TYR A 324 -0.62 -29.72 2.03
CA TYR A 324 -0.18 -29.61 3.42
C TYR A 324 0.69 -28.36 3.71
N ASN A 325 1.22 -27.72 2.67
CA ASN A 325 1.85 -26.40 2.77
C ASN A 325 0.85 -25.24 2.64
N GLY A 326 -0.45 -25.52 2.54
CA GLY A 326 -1.48 -24.51 2.38
C GLY A 326 -1.61 -23.95 0.95
N ASN A 327 -0.82 -24.43 -0.01
CA ASN A 327 -0.88 -23.97 -1.39
C ASN A 327 -2.14 -24.55 -2.06
N THR A 328 -2.89 -23.69 -2.72
CA THR A 328 -4.00 -24.09 -3.60
C THR A 328 -3.49 -24.35 -5.02
N PRO A 329 -4.29 -24.96 -5.91
CA PRO A 329 -3.97 -25.02 -7.33
C PRO A 329 -3.65 -23.65 -7.93
N LEU A 330 -4.29 -22.56 -7.45
CA LEU A 330 -3.96 -21.21 -7.91
C LEU A 330 -2.53 -20.79 -7.53
N HIS A 331 -2.06 -21.11 -6.32
CA HIS A 331 -0.66 -20.85 -5.92
C HIS A 331 0.31 -21.60 -6.83
N GLU A 332 0.04 -22.87 -7.13
CA GLU A 332 0.87 -23.71 -8.00
C GLU A 332 0.95 -23.17 -9.43
N SER A 333 -0.14 -22.58 -9.95
CA SER A 333 -0.17 -22.00 -11.31
C SER A 333 0.79 -20.83 -11.50
N LEU A 334 1.27 -20.23 -10.41
CA LEU A 334 2.14 -19.05 -10.40
C LEU A 334 3.63 -19.41 -10.24
N THR A 335 3.94 -20.69 -10.06
CA THR A 335 5.32 -21.16 -9.83
C THR A 335 6.12 -21.40 -11.12
N ALA A 336 5.45 -21.42 -12.28
CA ALA A 336 6.08 -21.64 -13.57
C ALA A 336 5.69 -20.55 -14.58
N ALA A 337 6.68 -20.04 -15.31
CA ALA A 337 6.47 -18.98 -16.29
C ALA A 337 5.52 -19.39 -17.43
N GLY A 338 4.68 -18.47 -17.88
CA GLY A 338 3.84 -18.64 -19.07
C GLY A 338 2.52 -19.38 -18.85
N GLN A 339 2.10 -19.62 -17.60
CA GLN A 339 0.84 -20.29 -17.27
C GLN A 339 -0.39 -19.36 -17.19
N SER A 340 -0.32 -18.14 -17.74
CA SER A 340 -1.36 -17.11 -17.59
C SER A 340 -2.76 -17.58 -18.04
N ARG A 341 -2.84 -18.42 -19.08
CA ARG A 341 -4.11 -19.02 -19.55
C ARG A 341 -4.71 -20.01 -18.56
N LEU A 342 -3.85 -20.77 -17.87
CA LEU A 342 -4.27 -21.72 -16.85
C LEU A 342 -4.70 -21.00 -15.57
N THR A 343 -3.94 -19.99 -15.14
CA THR A 343 -4.32 -19.10 -14.04
C THR A 343 -5.66 -18.43 -14.30
N ALA A 344 -5.89 -17.92 -15.53
CA ALA A 344 -7.17 -17.33 -15.93
C ALA A 344 -8.31 -18.35 -15.84
N MET A 345 -8.12 -19.57 -16.36
CA MET A 345 -9.11 -20.63 -16.26
C MET A 345 -9.46 -20.96 -14.80
N LEU A 346 -8.48 -21.00 -13.90
CA LEU A 346 -8.74 -21.26 -12.48
C LEU A 346 -9.57 -20.13 -11.83
N LEU A 347 -9.21 -18.87 -12.10
CA LEU A 347 -9.95 -17.72 -11.59
C LEU A 347 -11.39 -17.65 -12.14
N GLU A 348 -11.57 -17.89 -13.44
CA GLU A 348 -12.89 -18.01 -14.08
C GLU A 348 -13.76 -19.10 -13.46
N LYS A 349 -13.14 -20.18 -12.95
CA LYS A 349 -13.81 -21.30 -12.29
C LYS A 349 -13.99 -21.10 -10.78
N GLY A 350 -13.66 -19.93 -10.24
CA GLY A 350 -13.91 -19.57 -8.84
C GLY A 350 -12.76 -19.88 -7.88
N ALA A 351 -11.51 -19.94 -8.37
CA ALA A 351 -10.35 -19.95 -7.48
C ALA A 351 -10.29 -18.63 -6.68
N ASP A 352 -10.11 -18.72 -5.37
CA ASP A 352 -10.03 -17.54 -4.49
C ASP A 352 -8.62 -16.93 -4.56
N PRO A 353 -8.46 -15.69 -5.08
CA PRO A 353 -7.15 -15.05 -5.22
C PRO A 353 -6.57 -14.53 -3.89
N ASN A 354 -7.28 -14.68 -2.78
CA ASN A 354 -6.88 -14.19 -1.46
C ASN A 354 -6.52 -15.29 -0.45
N MET A 355 -6.69 -16.56 -0.82
CA MET A 355 -6.27 -17.70 0.00
C MET A 355 -4.80 -17.58 0.37
N LYS A 356 -4.45 -17.87 1.63
CA LYS A 356 -3.07 -17.80 2.12
C LYS A 356 -2.55 -19.19 2.41
N ASN A 357 -1.33 -19.46 1.98
CA ASN A 357 -0.66 -20.72 2.31
C ASN A 357 -0.14 -20.75 3.76
N SER A 358 0.53 -21.84 4.13
CA SER A 358 1.13 -22.01 5.46
C SER A 358 2.29 -21.05 5.71
N ALA A 359 2.79 -20.26 4.77
CA ALA A 359 3.70 -19.14 5.04
C ALA A 359 2.94 -17.79 5.18
N GLY A 360 1.62 -17.80 5.04
CA GLY A 360 0.78 -16.60 4.99
C GLY A 360 0.81 -15.90 3.62
N LEU A 361 1.49 -16.47 2.63
CA LEU A 361 1.63 -15.89 1.29
C LEU A 361 0.31 -16.05 0.55
N SER A 362 -0.19 -14.95 -0.02
CA SER A 362 -1.28 -14.98 -0.99
C SER A 362 -0.74 -15.24 -2.41
N PRO A 363 -1.58 -15.55 -3.40
CA PRO A 363 -1.20 -15.62 -4.81
C PRO A 363 -0.36 -14.42 -5.29
N LEU A 364 -0.71 -13.20 -4.90
CA LEU A 364 0.08 -12.01 -5.24
C LEU A 364 1.51 -12.03 -4.65
N HIS A 365 1.70 -12.58 -3.45
CA HIS A 365 3.05 -12.74 -2.91
C HIS A 365 3.85 -13.78 -3.71
N ILE A 366 3.21 -14.87 -4.15
CA ILE A 366 3.86 -15.88 -4.98
C ILE A 366 4.27 -15.28 -6.34
N CYS A 367 3.42 -14.45 -6.96
CA CYS A 367 3.79 -13.73 -8.18
C CYS A 367 5.10 -12.97 -8.03
N VAL A 368 5.26 -12.25 -6.92
CA VAL A 368 6.49 -11.48 -6.65
C VAL A 368 7.69 -12.41 -6.43
N LEU A 369 7.56 -13.40 -5.55
CA LEU A 369 8.67 -14.28 -5.20
C LEU A 369 9.17 -15.14 -6.37
N MET A 370 8.29 -15.47 -7.31
CA MET A 370 8.62 -16.29 -8.48
C MET A 370 9.04 -15.44 -9.69
N GLY A 371 9.00 -14.10 -9.60
CA GLY A 371 9.26 -13.22 -10.75
C GLY A 371 8.25 -13.43 -11.88
N ALA A 372 6.97 -13.64 -11.54
CA ALA A 372 5.90 -13.80 -12.51
C ALA A 372 5.66 -12.49 -13.29
N ASP A 373 5.06 -12.61 -14.47
CA ASP A 373 4.76 -11.45 -15.29
C ASP A 373 3.70 -10.54 -14.66
N VAL A 374 3.79 -9.24 -14.96
CA VAL A 374 2.79 -8.24 -14.52
C VAL A 374 1.38 -8.64 -14.96
N SER A 375 1.24 -9.38 -16.07
CA SER A 375 -0.04 -9.91 -16.53
C SER A 375 -0.70 -10.84 -15.52
N ALA A 376 0.05 -11.73 -14.85
CA ALA A 376 -0.49 -12.60 -13.82
C ALA A 376 -0.94 -11.81 -12.58
N ALA A 377 -0.16 -10.81 -12.16
CA ALA A 377 -0.52 -9.94 -11.05
C ALA A 377 -1.78 -9.10 -11.38
N GLN A 378 -1.86 -8.53 -12.60
CA GLN A 378 -3.03 -7.81 -13.09
C GLN A 378 -4.27 -8.70 -13.09
N LEU A 379 -4.15 -9.92 -13.61
CA LEU A 379 -5.25 -10.88 -13.65
C LEU A 379 -5.76 -11.22 -12.24
N LEU A 380 -4.86 -11.41 -11.26
CA LEU A 380 -5.28 -11.63 -9.87
C LEU A 380 -6.04 -10.43 -9.30
N VAL A 381 -5.56 -9.20 -9.54
CA VAL A 381 -6.23 -7.97 -9.10
C VAL A 381 -7.59 -7.81 -9.76
N ASP A 382 -7.72 -8.11 -11.06
CA ASP A 382 -8.99 -8.05 -11.79
C ASP A 382 -10.06 -8.98 -11.20
N TYR A 383 -9.64 -10.10 -10.59
CA TYR A 383 -10.49 -11.05 -9.88
C TYR A 383 -10.60 -10.78 -8.37
N GLY A 384 -10.12 -9.63 -7.89
CA GLY A 384 -10.32 -9.18 -6.51
C GLY A 384 -9.21 -9.57 -5.52
N ALA A 385 -7.99 -9.81 -6.00
CA ALA A 385 -6.84 -9.97 -5.10
C ALA A 385 -6.53 -8.69 -4.31
N GLN A 386 -6.26 -8.85 -3.02
CA GLN A 386 -5.91 -7.74 -2.12
C GLN A 386 -4.42 -7.38 -2.24
N SER A 387 -4.12 -6.23 -2.85
CA SER A 387 -2.75 -5.72 -3.06
C SER A 387 -1.96 -5.48 -1.77
N ASP A 388 -2.63 -5.16 -0.66
CA ASP A 388 -2.02 -4.92 0.66
C ASP A 388 -2.19 -6.12 1.62
N SER A 389 -2.47 -7.31 1.09
CA SER A 389 -2.52 -8.53 1.90
C SER A 389 -1.17 -8.75 2.59
N ARG A 390 -1.18 -9.22 3.85
CA ARG A 390 0.03 -9.43 4.64
C ARG A 390 0.40 -10.90 4.81
N ASP A 391 1.68 -11.24 4.63
CA ASP A 391 2.22 -12.57 4.95
C ASP A 391 2.37 -12.81 6.48
N ARG A 392 2.97 -13.94 6.88
CA ARG A 392 3.25 -14.22 8.30
C ARG A 392 4.23 -13.23 8.95
N ASN A 393 5.10 -12.59 8.18
CA ASN A 393 6.03 -11.57 8.64
C ASN A 393 5.40 -10.16 8.60
N GLY A 394 4.18 -10.02 8.09
CA GLY A 394 3.52 -8.74 7.92
C GLY A 394 3.91 -7.99 6.64
N ASN A 395 4.73 -8.60 5.77
CA ASN A 395 5.13 -8.02 4.50
C ASN A 395 3.94 -7.99 3.54
N THR A 396 3.81 -6.93 2.76
CA THR A 396 2.88 -6.85 1.63
C THR A 396 3.57 -7.31 0.34
N PRO A 397 2.81 -7.64 -0.73
CA PRO A 397 3.39 -7.89 -2.06
C PRO A 397 4.29 -6.75 -2.52
N LEU A 398 3.90 -5.49 -2.28
CA LEU A 398 4.73 -4.32 -2.59
C LEU A 398 6.06 -4.32 -1.81
N PHE A 399 6.03 -4.64 -0.51
CA PHE A 399 7.27 -4.72 0.29
C PHE A 399 8.22 -5.76 -0.31
N LEU A 400 7.72 -6.95 -0.63
CA LEU A 400 8.54 -8.00 -1.25
C LEU A 400 9.07 -7.60 -2.63
N ALA A 401 8.28 -6.89 -3.44
CA ALA A 401 8.69 -6.46 -4.78
C ALA A 401 9.86 -5.47 -4.70
N VAL A 402 9.81 -4.55 -3.72
CA VAL A 402 10.91 -3.64 -3.42
C VAL A 402 12.14 -4.39 -2.91
N ASP A 403 11.95 -5.32 -1.96
CA ASP A 403 13.04 -6.06 -1.31
C ASP A 403 13.79 -7.00 -2.28
N THR A 404 13.06 -7.57 -3.25
CA THR A 404 13.61 -8.45 -4.29
C THR A 404 14.15 -7.71 -5.52
N GLY A 405 13.83 -6.42 -5.67
CA GLY A 405 14.25 -5.59 -6.80
C GLY A 405 13.40 -5.77 -8.07
N GLU A 406 12.19 -6.33 -7.95
CA GLU A 406 11.26 -6.54 -9.06
C GLU A 406 10.59 -5.21 -9.47
N LYS A 407 11.27 -4.46 -10.34
CA LYS A 407 10.85 -3.10 -10.74
C LYS A 407 9.47 -3.06 -11.37
N GLU A 408 9.18 -3.96 -12.31
CA GLU A 408 7.91 -3.95 -13.06
C GLU A 408 6.71 -4.22 -12.14
N LEU A 409 6.86 -5.15 -11.20
CA LEU A 409 5.84 -5.44 -10.18
C LEU A 409 5.72 -4.31 -9.16
N THR A 410 6.84 -3.68 -8.79
CA THR A 410 6.86 -2.50 -7.91
C THR A 410 6.06 -1.33 -8.52
N ASP A 411 6.30 -1.03 -9.79
CA ASP A 411 5.57 0.00 -10.54
C ASP A 411 4.08 -0.36 -10.65
N PHE A 412 3.78 -1.63 -10.94
CA PHE A 412 2.40 -2.15 -10.97
C PHE A 412 1.67 -1.95 -9.64
N PHE A 413 2.21 -2.42 -8.51
CA PHE A 413 1.54 -2.29 -7.21
C PHE A 413 1.38 -0.83 -6.80
N THR A 414 2.36 0.02 -7.14
CA THR A 414 2.26 1.45 -6.82
C THR A 414 1.17 2.14 -7.63
N ALA A 415 1.02 1.75 -8.92
CA ALA A 415 -0.08 2.21 -9.78
C ALA A 415 -1.45 1.72 -9.29
N GLN A 416 -1.51 0.55 -8.63
CA GLN A 416 -2.70 0.05 -7.93
C GLN A 416 -2.92 0.70 -6.54
N ASN A 417 -2.23 1.81 -6.24
CA ASN A 417 -2.30 2.53 -4.96
C ASN A 417 -1.99 1.66 -3.72
N ALA A 418 -1.14 0.64 -3.86
CA ALA A 418 -0.65 -0.12 -2.72
C ALA A 418 0.04 0.79 -1.69
N ASN A 419 -0.11 0.46 -0.41
CA ASN A 419 0.35 1.30 0.68
C ASN A 419 1.87 1.20 0.86
N ILE A 420 2.58 2.23 0.38
CA ILE A 420 4.05 2.36 0.50
C ILE A 420 4.54 2.52 1.95
N PHE A 421 3.65 2.77 2.90
CA PHE A 421 3.92 2.94 4.33
C PHE A 421 3.43 1.76 5.19
N ALA A 422 3.03 0.65 4.57
CA ALA A 422 2.61 -0.53 5.30
C ALA A 422 3.77 -1.13 6.10
N ARG A 423 3.69 -1.10 7.44
CA ARG A 423 4.70 -1.70 8.32
C ARG A 423 4.56 -3.22 8.39
N ASN A 424 5.69 -3.92 8.29
CA ASN A 424 5.81 -5.34 8.62
C ASN A 424 6.00 -5.55 10.13
N LYS A 425 6.18 -6.80 10.59
CA LYS A 425 6.38 -7.11 12.03
C LYS A 425 7.71 -6.61 12.58
N GLN A 426 8.69 -6.37 11.72
CA GLN A 426 9.98 -5.76 12.06
C GLN A 426 9.86 -4.22 12.15
N GLY A 427 8.70 -3.67 11.79
CA GLY A 427 8.44 -2.23 11.78
C GLY A 427 8.87 -1.55 10.47
N GLU A 428 9.38 -2.29 9.49
CA GLU A 428 9.87 -1.74 8.22
C GLU A 428 8.74 -1.50 7.23
N THR A 429 8.86 -0.45 6.43
CA THR A 429 7.94 -0.08 5.35
C THR A 429 8.62 -0.20 3.98
N PRO A 430 7.84 -0.34 2.89
CA PRO A 430 8.37 -0.27 1.53
C PRO A 430 9.20 1.00 1.29
N VAL A 431 8.72 2.16 1.77
CA VAL A 431 9.47 3.42 1.63
C VAL A 431 10.80 3.41 2.38
N GLU A 432 10.86 2.94 3.62
CA GLU A 432 12.12 2.87 4.38
C GLU A 432 13.14 1.97 3.65
N ARG A 433 12.66 0.88 3.04
CA ARG A 433 13.52 -0.01 2.25
C ARG A 433 14.03 0.66 0.98
N ILE A 434 13.17 1.37 0.23
CA ILE A 434 13.57 2.15 -0.95
C ILE A 434 14.66 3.18 -0.60
N LEU A 435 14.45 3.93 0.48
CA LEU A 435 15.39 4.95 0.94
C LEU A 435 16.73 4.34 1.36
N SER A 436 16.74 3.11 1.88
CA SER A 436 17.97 2.41 2.25
C SER A 436 18.86 2.01 1.06
N TYR A 437 18.30 1.92 -0.16
CA TYR A 437 19.06 1.64 -1.39
C TYR A 437 19.75 2.89 -1.96
N GLY A 438 19.43 4.08 -1.46
CA GLY A 438 20.10 5.34 -1.78
C GLY A 438 19.39 6.19 -2.85
N ALA A 439 20.08 7.27 -3.25
CA ALA A 439 19.52 8.33 -4.08
C ALA A 439 19.03 7.89 -5.46
N GLU A 440 19.75 6.98 -6.14
CA GLU A 440 19.44 6.61 -7.52
C GLU A 440 18.14 5.82 -7.62
N VAL A 441 17.94 4.86 -6.71
CA VAL A 441 16.68 4.10 -6.62
C VAL A 441 15.53 5.03 -6.22
N THR A 442 15.80 5.98 -5.33
CA THR A 442 14.83 6.98 -4.86
C THR A 442 14.29 7.84 -6.03
N ARG A 443 15.16 8.33 -6.92
CA ARG A 443 14.75 9.11 -8.12
C ARG A 443 13.89 8.32 -9.09
N ILE A 444 14.17 7.02 -9.24
CA ILE A 444 13.43 6.17 -10.16
C ILE A 444 12.04 5.86 -9.59
N PHE A 445 11.94 5.65 -8.27
CA PHE A 445 10.70 5.22 -7.64
C PHE A 445 9.70 6.37 -7.45
N PHE A 446 10.16 7.54 -6.97
CA PHE A 446 9.29 8.65 -6.63
C PHE A 446 9.03 9.57 -7.82
N ASP A 447 7.75 9.72 -8.16
CA ASP A 447 7.25 10.75 -9.06
C ASP A 447 6.52 11.85 -8.28
N SER A 448 6.01 12.86 -8.99
CA SER A 448 5.32 14.01 -8.41
C SER A 448 4.05 13.66 -7.61
N GLU A 449 3.45 12.49 -7.85
CA GLU A 449 2.25 12.03 -7.15
C GLU A 449 2.62 11.20 -5.92
N LYS A 450 3.47 10.19 -6.09
CA LYS A 450 3.90 9.26 -5.01
C LYS A 450 4.60 10.00 -3.87
N ILE A 451 5.41 11.02 -4.19
CA ILE A 451 6.19 11.79 -3.20
C ILE A 451 5.32 12.54 -2.19
N ARG A 452 4.03 12.77 -2.50
CA ARG A 452 3.08 13.50 -1.64
C ARG A 452 2.26 12.59 -0.73
N ARG A 453 2.38 11.27 -0.88
CA ARG A 453 1.68 10.31 -0.01
C ARG A 453 2.24 10.37 1.40
N THR A 454 1.40 10.07 2.39
CA THR A 454 1.77 10.06 3.81
C THR A 454 1.29 8.80 4.50
N ASP A 455 1.93 8.47 5.62
CA ASP A 455 1.43 7.44 6.52
C ASP A 455 0.20 7.92 7.33
N ASN A 456 -0.28 7.08 8.25
CA ASN A 456 -1.44 7.38 9.11
C ASN A 456 -1.20 8.54 10.10
N GLU A 457 0.06 8.91 10.34
CA GLU A 457 0.46 10.03 11.19
C GLU A 457 0.71 11.29 10.34
N GLY A 458 0.45 11.25 9.04
CA GLY A 458 0.71 12.37 8.13
C GLY A 458 2.19 12.55 7.76
N ARG A 459 3.07 11.60 8.10
CA ARG A 459 4.49 11.67 7.75
C ARG A 459 4.69 11.31 6.29
N SER A 460 5.42 12.17 5.58
CA SER A 460 5.87 11.90 4.21
C SER A 460 7.18 11.09 4.18
N SER A 461 7.55 10.61 3.00
CA SER A 461 8.86 9.98 2.77
C SER A 461 10.03 10.86 3.21
N LEU A 462 9.89 12.19 3.10
CA LEU A 462 10.91 13.14 3.54
C LEU A 462 11.02 13.22 5.07
N HIS A 463 9.91 13.09 5.81
CA HIS A 463 9.96 12.98 7.28
C HIS A 463 10.71 11.72 7.71
N ILE A 464 10.41 10.59 7.06
CA ILE A 464 11.03 9.31 7.36
C ILE A 464 12.53 9.35 7.04
N ALA A 465 12.92 9.87 5.87
CA ALA A 465 14.32 10.04 5.48
C ALA A 465 15.08 10.92 6.48
N ALA A 466 14.50 12.08 6.83
CA ALA A 466 15.08 13.02 7.78
C ALA A 466 15.23 12.42 9.18
N GLY A 467 14.22 11.70 9.69
CA GLY A 467 14.24 11.11 11.04
C GLY A 467 15.11 9.87 11.17
N ASN A 468 15.26 9.08 10.11
CA ASN A 468 16.13 7.90 10.09
C ASN A 468 17.61 8.25 9.83
N GLY A 469 17.92 9.51 9.49
CA GLY A 469 19.28 9.95 9.20
C GLY A 469 19.85 9.32 7.92
N THR A 470 19.02 9.16 6.89
CA THR A 470 19.48 8.64 5.58
C THR A 470 20.57 9.55 4.99
N ASP A 471 21.33 9.07 4.01
CA ASP A 471 22.36 9.88 3.36
C ASP A 471 21.77 11.17 2.73
N THR A 472 22.61 12.20 2.65
CA THR A 472 22.24 13.53 2.16
C THR A 472 21.79 13.50 0.70
N ASP A 473 22.35 12.61 -0.11
CA ASP A 473 22.03 12.50 -1.53
C ASP A 473 20.61 11.94 -1.72
N THR A 474 20.17 11.02 -0.86
CA THR A 474 18.80 10.50 -0.84
C THR A 474 17.78 11.58 -0.45
N ILE A 475 18.10 12.43 0.55
CA ILE A 475 17.25 13.58 0.88
C ILE A 475 17.18 14.55 -0.30
N GLN A 476 18.32 14.84 -0.94
CA GLN A 476 18.38 15.68 -2.12
C GLN A 476 17.55 15.09 -3.27
N ALA A 477 17.61 13.78 -3.49
CA ALA A 477 16.80 13.10 -4.51
C ALA A 477 15.29 13.21 -4.27
N LEU A 478 14.83 13.14 -3.01
CA LEU A 478 13.43 13.39 -2.67
C LEU A 478 13.02 14.83 -2.99
N LEU A 479 13.88 15.80 -2.66
CA LEU A 479 13.64 17.23 -2.91
C LEU A 479 13.63 17.56 -4.41
N GLU A 480 14.55 16.97 -5.19
CA GLU A 480 14.57 17.02 -6.67
C GLU A 480 13.27 16.46 -7.26
N SER A 481 12.68 15.44 -6.62
CA SER A 481 11.38 14.87 -6.96
C SER A 481 10.19 15.72 -6.51
N SER A 482 10.43 16.98 -6.11
CA SER A 482 9.44 17.94 -5.62
C SER A 482 8.77 17.56 -4.29
N ALA A 483 9.51 16.88 -3.39
CA ALA A 483 9.05 16.66 -2.03
C ALA A 483 8.81 18.00 -1.30
N PRO A 484 7.65 18.19 -0.65
CA PRO A 484 7.35 19.42 0.08
C PRO A 484 8.20 19.51 1.35
N VAL A 485 9.23 20.36 1.31
CA VAL A 485 10.24 20.52 2.39
C VAL A 485 9.65 20.91 3.74
N ASN A 486 8.59 21.73 3.75
CA ASN A 486 7.91 22.22 4.96
C ASN A 486 6.54 21.54 5.20
N MET A 487 6.33 20.34 4.67
CA MET A 487 5.11 19.57 4.96
C MET A 487 5.02 19.29 6.46
N ARG A 488 3.82 19.36 7.03
CA ARG A 488 3.56 19.09 8.45
C ARG A 488 2.84 17.77 8.62
N ASP A 489 3.31 16.95 9.55
CA ASP A 489 2.62 15.74 10.00
C ASP A 489 1.41 16.06 10.91
N ALA A 490 0.76 15.03 11.47
CA ALA A 490 -0.38 15.20 12.38
C ALA A 490 -0.02 15.93 13.69
N PHE A 491 1.25 15.91 14.10
CA PHE A 491 1.77 16.63 15.27
C PHE A 491 2.25 18.04 14.91
N GLY A 492 2.18 18.44 13.64
CA GLY A 492 2.65 19.72 13.15
C GLY A 492 4.16 19.75 12.88
N ASN A 493 4.89 18.65 13.09
CA ASN A 493 6.32 18.56 12.85
C ASN A 493 6.60 18.57 11.34
N THR A 494 7.68 19.25 10.95
CA THR A 494 8.25 19.21 9.60
C THR A 494 9.39 18.20 9.52
N PRO A 495 9.88 17.83 8.31
CA PRO A 495 11.08 17.02 8.19
C PRO A 495 12.29 17.60 8.93
N LEU A 496 12.39 18.93 9.01
CA LEU A 496 13.47 19.59 9.75
C LEU A 496 13.38 19.34 11.27
N HIS A 497 12.18 19.23 11.84
CA HIS A 497 12.03 18.85 13.27
C HIS A 497 12.60 17.45 13.52
N TYR A 498 12.31 16.50 12.63
CA TYR A 498 12.83 15.13 12.73
C TYR A 498 14.35 15.07 12.56
N ALA A 499 14.91 15.82 11.61
CA ALA A 499 16.36 15.90 11.43
C ALA A 499 17.05 16.46 12.68
N VAL A 500 16.52 17.54 13.26
CA VAL A 500 17.10 18.17 14.46
C VAL A 500 16.95 17.27 15.68
N SER A 501 15.77 16.70 15.93
CA SER A 501 15.53 15.82 17.07
C SER A 501 16.33 14.52 17.02
N GLY A 502 16.70 14.06 15.82
CA GLY A 502 17.58 12.90 15.62
C GLY A 502 19.07 13.23 15.61
N SER A 503 19.44 14.50 15.77
CA SER A 503 20.82 15.01 15.61
C SER A 503 21.42 14.70 14.23
N HIS A 504 20.56 14.63 13.21
CA HIS A 504 20.90 14.36 11.80
C HIS A 504 21.28 15.66 11.10
N PHE A 505 22.38 16.23 11.56
CA PHE A 505 22.84 17.56 11.20
C PHE A 505 23.11 17.74 9.69
N PRO A 506 23.86 16.87 8.99
CA PRO A 506 24.03 16.99 7.54
C PRO A 506 22.70 17.03 6.76
N GLN A 507 21.72 16.25 7.21
CA GLN A 507 20.39 16.16 6.62
C GLN A 507 19.60 17.46 6.86
N ALA A 508 19.66 18.01 8.07
CA ALA A 508 19.09 19.32 8.39
C ALA A 508 19.69 20.42 7.49
N ALA A 509 20.99 20.40 7.23
CA ALA A 509 21.63 21.38 6.36
C ALA A 509 21.13 21.31 4.91
N VAL A 510 20.91 20.11 4.37
CA VAL A 510 20.31 19.92 3.03
C VAL A 510 18.88 20.43 2.99
N LEU A 511 18.08 20.15 4.02
CA LEU A 511 16.70 20.65 4.11
C LEU A 511 16.67 22.18 4.12
N LEU A 512 17.53 22.83 4.91
CA LEU A 512 17.64 24.30 4.97
C LEU A 512 18.06 24.90 3.62
N ALA A 513 19.06 24.31 2.97
CA ALA A 513 19.50 24.74 1.64
C ALA A 513 18.39 24.66 0.58
N ASN A 514 17.38 23.82 0.80
CA ASN A 514 16.19 23.67 -0.04
C ASN A 514 14.95 24.40 0.52
N GLY A 515 15.13 25.35 1.44
CA GLY A 515 14.06 26.23 1.93
C GLY A 515 13.25 25.69 3.10
N ALA A 516 13.79 24.77 3.90
CA ALA A 516 13.18 24.40 5.16
C ALA A 516 13.11 25.59 6.13
N ASP A 517 11.99 25.74 6.83
CA ASP A 517 11.78 26.80 7.80
C ASP A 517 12.19 26.37 9.21
N ALA A 518 13.24 26.98 9.75
CA ALA A 518 13.75 26.73 11.10
C ALA A 518 12.85 27.29 12.22
N TYR A 519 11.89 28.15 11.89
CA TYR A 519 10.99 28.83 12.83
C TYR A 519 9.58 28.24 12.85
N MET A 520 9.25 27.39 11.89
CA MET A 520 7.91 26.81 11.80
C MET A 520 7.62 25.96 13.04
N GLU A 521 6.59 26.34 13.80
CA GLU A 521 6.23 25.65 15.03
C GLU A 521 5.37 24.40 14.76
N ASN A 522 5.63 23.34 15.53
CA ASN A 522 4.74 22.19 15.64
C ASN A 522 3.51 22.51 16.52
N ASN A 523 2.64 21.52 16.76
CA ASN A 523 1.42 21.73 17.56
C ASN A 523 1.70 22.02 19.05
N ASN A 524 2.93 21.82 19.53
CA ASN A 524 3.36 22.17 20.88
C ASN A 524 3.98 23.57 20.95
N GLY A 525 4.07 24.31 19.84
CA GLY A 525 4.76 25.60 19.79
C GLY A 525 6.29 25.47 19.73
N GLU A 526 6.82 24.28 19.46
CA GLU A 526 8.28 24.05 19.32
C GLU A 526 8.65 24.17 17.84
N SER A 527 9.60 25.05 17.51
CA SER A 527 10.22 25.12 16.18
C SER A 527 11.50 24.28 16.12
N PRO A 528 12.02 23.93 14.94
CA PRO A 528 13.30 23.23 14.82
C PRO A 528 14.43 23.97 15.52
N LEU A 529 14.42 25.31 15.46
CA LEU A 529 15.39 26.13 16.18
C LEU A 529 15.23 25.99 17.70
N ILE A 530 14.01 26.02 18.25
CA ILE A 530 13.75 25.78 19.69
C ILE A 530 14.29 24.42 20.13
N LEU A 531 14.09 23.38 19.31
CA LEU A 531 14.62 22.05 19.61
C LEU A 531 16.15 22.09 19.66
N ALA A 532 16.81 22.76 18.71
CA ALA A 532 18.27 22.92 18.73
C ALA A 532 18.80 23.69 19.95
N PHE A 533 18.06 24.69 20.46
CA PHE A 533 18.42 25.39 21.71
C PHE A 533 18.55 24.43 22.91
N ARG A 534 17.76 23.35 22.94
CA ARG A 534 17.80 22.34 24.02
C ARG A 534 18.98 21.38 23.88
N GLU A 535 19.42 21.12 22.65
CA GLU A 535 20.53 20.22 22.34
C GLU A 535 21.91 20.90 22.51
N GLY A 536 22.02 22.20 22.17
CA GLY A 536 23.22 22.99 22.45
C GLY A 536 23.62 23.98 21.35
N GLY A 537 24.72 24.72 21.58
CA GLY A 537 25.16 25.83 20.72
C GLY A 537 25.60 25.43 19.31
N GLU A 538 26.24 24.27 19.17
CA GLU A 538 26.69 23.75 17.86
C GLU A 538 25.50 23.48 16.93
N SER A 539 24.43 22.88 17.48
CA SER A 539 23.19 22.60 16.76
C SER A 539 22.50 23.89 16.28
N VAL A 540 22.48 24.92 17.12
CA VAL A 540 21.91 26.22 16.78
C VAL A 540 22.68 26.88 15.64
N LEU A 541 24.01 26.96 15.72
CA LEU A 541 24.83 27.57 14.67
C LEU A 541 24.63 26.87 13.32
N MET A 542 24.52 25.55 13.34
CA MET A 542 24.33 24.78 12.12
C MET A 542 22.99 25.05 11.44
N LEU A 543 21.93 25.29 12.21
CA LEU A 543 20.62 25.64 11.65
C LEU A 543 20.57 27.04 11.07
N LEU A 544 21.38 27.96 11.58
CA LEU A 544 21.36 29.37 11.17
C LEU A 544 22.21 29.67 9.92
N GLN A 545 23.05 28.71 9.49
CA GLN A 545 23.83 28.72 8.24
C GLN A 545 24.34 30.13 7.81
N GLU A 546 23.86 30.64 6.67
CA GLU A 546 24.36 31.85 5.98
C GLU A 546 23.94 33.17 6.65
N ASN A 547 23.01 33.16 7.61
CA ASN A 547 22.63 34.38 8.30
C ASN A 547 22.12 34.13 9.73
N ILE A 548 23.02 34.33 10.68
CA ILE A 548 22.82 34.20 12.13
C ILE A 548 21.76 35.14 12.71
N ASP A 549 21.37 36.19 11.98
CA ASP A 549 20.39 37.20 12.40
C ASP A 549 19.02 37.03 11.72
N THR A 550 18.81 35.97 10.90
CA THR A 550 17.53 35.72 10.22
C THR A 550 16.40 35.68 11.24
N PRO A 551 15.38 36.57 11.18
CA PRO A 551 14.36 36.63 12.22
C PRO A 551 13.22 35.63 11.98
N ASP A 552 12.46 35.35 13.04
CA ASP A 552 11.19 34.62 12.95
C ASP A 552 10.04 35.50 12.40
N ALA A 553 8.83 34.94 12.35
CA ALA A 553 7.63 35.63 11.87
C ALA A 553 7.21 36.87 12.69
N SER A 554 7.78 37.08 13.89
CA SER A 554 7.57 38.26 14.74
C SER A 554 8.76 39.25 14.69
N GLY A 555 9.75 38.99 13.83
CA GLY A 555 10.96 39.80 13.73
C GLY A 555 12.01 39.46 14.79
N ARG A 556 11.83 38.42 15.61
CA ARG A 556 12.77 38.05 16.68
C ARG A 556 13.96 37.32 16.10
N SER A 557 15.18 37.83 16.30
CA SER A 557 16.40 37.15 15.89
C SER A 557 16.71 35.94 16.81
N PRO A 558 17.55 34.99 16.38
CA PRO A 558 18.01 33.89 17.24
C PRO A 558 18.61 34.38 18.56
N LEU A 559 19.37 35.47 18.52
CA LEU A 559 19.93 36.09 19.71
C LEU A 559 18.85 36.66 20.64
N PHE A 560 17.77 37.23 20.09
CA PHE A 560 16.62 37.68 20.87
C PHE A 560 15.94 36.50 21.58
N LEU A 561 15.71 35.40 20.86
CA LEU A 561 15.09 34.19 21.40
C LEU A 561 15.96 33.55 22.49
N ALA A 562 17.27 33.45 22.26
CA ALA A 562 18.26 32.96 23.22
C ALA A 562 18.23 33.76 24.54
N ALA A 563 18.15 35.09 24.42
CA ALA A 563 18.06 35.99 25.56
C ALA A 563 16.72 35.85 26.29
N SER A 564 15.61 35.77 25.55
CA SER A 564 14.26 35.63 26.12
C SER A 564 14.05 34.31 26.85
N TRP A 565 14.63 33.21 26.35
CA TRP A 565 14.49 31.87 26.93
C TRP A 565 15.60 31.51 27.91
N ASN A 566 16.47 32.46 28.24
CA ASN A 566 17.49 32.31 29.27
C ASN A 566 18.57 31.26 28.96
N TYR A 567 19.13 31.28 27.75
CA TYR A 567 20.23 30.41 27.31
C TYR A 567 21.58 31.14 27.21
N PRO A 568 22.31 31.34 28.33
CA PRO A 568 23.55 32.12 28.33
C PRO A 568 24.66 31.53 27.43
N ASP A 569 24.81 30.20 27.43
CA ASP A 569 25.80 29.52 26.58
C ASP A 569 25.54 29.78 25.09
N ILE A 570 24.26 29.76 24.68
CA ILE A 570 23.88 30.01 23.29
C ILE A 570 24.07 31.48 22.93
N VAL A 571 23.70 32.40 23.84
CA VAL A 571 23.97 33.84 23.66
C VAL A 571 25.47 34.08 23.43
N SER A 572 26.34 33.47 24.24
CA SER A 572 27.79 33.56 24.07
C SER A 572 28.25 33.06 22.70
N VAL A 573 27.77 31.89 22.28
CA VAL A 573 28.08 31.29 20.97
C VAL A 573 27.60 32.16 19.80
N LEU A 574 26.37 32.69 19.86
CA LEU A 574 25.82 33.56 18.81
C LEU A 574 26.61 34.87 18.68
N LEU A 575 26.95 35.50 19.81
CA LEU A 575 27.75 36.73 19.82
C LEU A 575 29.17 36.52 19.30
N GLN A 576 29.82 35.40 19.65
CA GLN A 576 31.14 35.02 19.10
C GLN A 576 31.11 34.84 17.59
N ASN A 577 29.97 34.45 17.02
CA ASN A 577 29.75 34.27 15.59
C ASN A 577 29.13 35.51 14.92
N SER A 578 29.34 36.70 15.51
CA SER A 578 28.95 38.00 14.94
C SER A 578 27.44 38.25 14.82
N ALA A 579 26.61 37.61 15.65
CA ALA A 579 25.19 37.97 15.76
C ALA A 579 25.03 39.42 16.24
N SER A 580 24.13 40.17 15.63
CA SER A 580 23.92 41.58 15.94
C SER A 580 23.11 41.76 17.24
N PRO A 581 23.70 42.34 18.31
CA PRO A 581 23.01 42.56 19.57
C PRO A 581 21.96 43.68 19.51
N GLY A 582 21.91 44.43 18.41
CA GLY A 582 21.00 45.56 18.19
C GLY A 582 19.77 45.24 17.34
N THR A 583 19.63 44.01 16.84
CA THR A 583 18.51 43.63 15.97
C THR A 583 17.18 43.79 16.69
N LYS A 584 16.21 44.44 16.04
CA LYS A 584 14.88 44.73 16.62
C LYS A 584 13.83 43.77 16.10
N ASN A 585 12.92 43.34 16.97
CA ASN A 585 11.67 42.69 16.55
C ASN A 585 10.66 43.70 15.99
N TYR A 586 9.49 43.24 15.55
CA TYR A 586 8.44 44.15 15.02
C TYR A 586 7.84 45.09 16.07
N GLU A 587 7.99 44.80 17.36
CA GLU A 587 7.63 45.70 18.47
C GLU A 587 8.74 46.70 18.80
N GLY A 588 9.88 46.64 18.09
CA GLY A 588 11.02 47.54 18.26
C GLY A 588 11.97 47.15 19.39
N GLU A 589 11.73 46.01 20.05
CA GLU A 589 12.52 45.50 21.16
C GLU A 589 13.81 44.84 20.68
N THR A 590 14.88 44.98 21.46
CA THR A 590 16.19 44.36 21.21
C THR A 590 16.42 43.14 22.12
N PRO A 591 17.42 42.27 21.83
CA PRO A 591 17.81 41.19 22.75
C PRO A 591 18.06 41.65 24.19
N LEU A 592 18.49 42.91 24.39
CA LEU A 592 18.68 43.48 25.72
C LEU A 592 17.34 43.70 26.46
N HIS A 593 16.26 44.07 25.75
CA HIS A 593 14.92 44.15 26.35
C HIS A 593 14.47 42.77 26.82
N ALA A 594 14.68 41.74 25.98
CA ALA A 594 14.35 40.35 26.30
C ALA A 594 15.16 39.82 27.50
N ALA A 595 16.46 40.09 27.55
CA ALA A 595 17.32 39.70 28.68
C ALA A 595 16.86 40.31 30.01
N VAL A 596 16.44 41.59 29.96
CA VAL A 596 15.90 42.29 31.14
C VAL A 596 14.58 41.68 31.59
N GLN A 597 13.67 41.40 30.65
CA GLN A 597 12.40 40.74 30.96
C GLN A 597 12.61 39.35 31.58
N ALA A 598 13.55 38.56 31.03
CA ALA A 598 13.94 37.25 31.57
C ALA A 598 14.61 37.36 32.95
N GLY A 599 15.13 38.54 33.31
CA GLY A 599 15.79 38.78 34.60
C GLY A 599 17.23 38.26 34.66
N ASN A 600 17.85 37.92 33.54
CA ASN A 600 19.21 37.37 33.53
C ASN A 600 20.26 38.49 33.36
N ARG A 601 20.97 38.77 34.46
CA ARG A 601 22.08 39.73 34.51
C ARG A 601 23.27 39.33 33.62
N GLU A 602 23.64 38.06 33.60
CA GLU A 602 24.78 37.56 32.82
C GLU A 602 24.54 37.77 31.32
N ILE A 603 23.33 37.46 30.83
CA ILE A 603 22.96 37.70 29.42
C ILE A 603 22.98 39.19 29.09
N ALA A 604 22.45 40.04 29.97
CA ALA A 604 22.50 41.49 29.77
C ALA A 604 23.94 42.01 29.73
N GLU A 605 24.83 41.52 30.60
CA GLU A 605 26.27 41.85 30.58
C GLU A 605 26.94 41.40 29.26
N MET A 606 26.67 40.18 28.80
CA MET A 606 27.18 39.68 27.52
C MET A 606 26.75 40.56 26.34
N LEU A 607 25.46 40.94 26.28
CA LEU A 607 24.93 41.80 25.22
C LEU A 607 25.53 43.20 25.23
N LEU A 608 25.67 43.82 26.42
CA LEU A 608 26.28 45.14 26.57
C LEU A 608 27.77 45.13 26.18
N ASN A 609 28.51 44.10 26.60
CA ASN A 609 29.92 43.92 26.22
C ASN A 609 30.09 43.68 24.71
N ALA A 610 29.10 43.08 24.06
CA ALA A 610 29.07 42.92 22.60
C ALA A 610 28.63 44.19 21.84
N GLY A 611 28.34 45.30 22.55
CA GLY A 611 28.00 46.59 21.95
C GLY A 611 26.50 46.85 21.78
N ALA A 612 25.63 46.14 22.50
CA ALA A 612 24.21 46.48 22.55
C ALA A 612 24.01 47.93 23.01
N SER A 613 23.24 48.72 22.26
CA SER A 613 22.94 50.09 22.68
C SER A 613 21.90 50.09 23.81
N VAL A 614 22.36 50.46 25.01
CA VAL A 614 21.58 50.51 26.26
C VAL A 614 20.35 51.42 26.20
N ASN A 615 20.39 52.45 25.36
CA ASN A 615 19.36 53.49 25.25
C ASN A 615 18.42 53.28 24.06
N THR A 616 18.46 52.11 23.42
CA THR A 616 17.52 51.77 22.36
C THR A 616 16.11 51.71 22.93
N ALA A 617 15.17 52.38 22.28
CA ALA A 617 13.76 52.33 22.64
C ALA A 617 12.95 51.40 21.71
N ASP A 618 11.95 50.74 22.27
CA ASP A 618 10.90 50.00 21.56
C ASP A 618 9.89 50.94 20.87
N ASN A 619 8.85 50.39 20.26
CA ASN A 619 7.80 51.18 19.60
C ASN A 619 6.95 52.02 20.59
N ASN A 620 6.98 51.68 21.88
CA ASN A 620 6.32 52.43 22.96
C ASN A 620 7.23 53.51 23.58
N GLY A 621 8.46 53.66 23.07
CA GLY A 621 9.46 54.57 23.64
C GLY A 621 10.13 54.03 24.91
N LEU A 622 9.84 52.80 25.32
CA LEU A 622 10.44 52.15 26.48
C LEU A 622 11.84 51.67 26.13
N THR A 623 12.80 51.98 27.00
CA THR A 623 14.17 51.44 26.92
C THR A 623 14.29 50.20 27.80
N ALA A 624 15.40 49.46 27.67
CA ALA A 624 15.73 48.36 28.58
C ALA A 624 15.67 48.78 30.07
N LEU A 625 16.02 50.04 30.37
CA LEU A 625 15.93 50.61 31.72
C LEU A 625 14.48 50.81 32.18
N HIS A 626 13.57 51.18 31.28
CA HIS A 626 12.14 51.21 31.63
C HIS A 626 11.62 49.81 31.93
N ASN A 627 12.00 48.81 31.12
CA ASN A 627 11.61 47.42 31.34
C ASN A 627 12.15 46.87 32.67
N SER A 628 13.37 47.22 33.08
CA SER A 628 13.89 46.78 34.38
C SER A 628 13.06 47.30 35.56
N VAL A 629 12.42 48.47 35.41
CA VAL A 629 11.50 48.99 36.44
C VAL A 629 10.17 48.26 36.39
N LEU A 630 9.57 48.12 35.21
CA LEU A 630 8.27 47.45 35.04
C LEU A 630 8.28 45.99 35.53
N TRP A 631 9.41 45.30 35.39
CA TRP A 631 9.59 43.90 35.80
C TRP A 631 10.32 43.75 37.15
N GLU A 632 10.51 44.85 37.90
CA GLU A 632 11.14 44.89 39.23
C GLU A 632 12.52 44.22 39.28
N LYS A 633 13.37 44.49 38.29
CA LYS A 633 14.71 43.93 38.14
C LYS A 633 15.78 44.92 38.59
N GLU A 634 15.86 45.16 39.90
CA GLU A 634 16.80 46.11 40.52
C GLU A 634 18.26 45.91 40.10
N SER A 635 18.76 44.67 40.19
CA SER A 635 20.14 44.37 39.79
C SER A 635 20.42 44.69 38.32
N LEU A 636 19.43 44.52 37.44
CA LEU A 636 19.55 44.87 36.03
C LEU A 636 19.47 46.40 35.82
N ALA A 637 18.64 47.11 36.58
CA ALA A 637 18.61 48.57 36.55
C ALA A 637 19.98 49.16 36.94
N GLU A 638 20.62 48.64 37.99
CA GLU A 638 21.99 49.02 38.38
C GLU A 638 23.01 48.78 37.26
N LEU A 639 22.95 47.60 36.62
CA LEU A 639 23.83 47.26 35.50
C LEU A 639 23.65 48.23 34.33
N LEU A 640 22.40 48.50 33.95
CA LEU A 640 22.08 49.38 32.81
C LEU A 640 22.55 50.81 33.09
N ILE A 641 22.35 51.33 34.29
CA ILE A 641 22.85 52.66 34.70
C ILE A 641 24.38 52.69 34.63
N ALA A 642 25.06 51.67 35.16
CA ALA A 642 26.51 51.56 35.08
C ALA A 642 27.03 51.49 33.63
N ALA A 643 26.24 50.91 32.72
CA ALA A 643 26.51 50.85 31.29
C ALA A 643 26.12 52.13 30.52
N GLY A 644 25.67 53.19 31.20
CA GLY A 644 25.36 54.49 30.59
C GLY A 644 23.90 54.64 30.13
N ALA A 645 22.96 53.94 30.77
CA ALA A 645 21.54 54.16 30.54
C ALA A 645 21.12 55.59 30.92
N ASP A 646 20.42 56.26 30.01
CA ASP A 646 19.92 57.61 30.17
C ASP A 646 18.60 57.59 30.96
N CYS A 647 18.70 57.96 32.24
CA CYS A 647 17.58 58.03 33.17
C CYS A 647 16.55 59.13 32.82
N SER A 648 16.86 60.01 31.86
CA SER A 648 15.94 61.06 31.39
C SER A 648 15.13 60.65 30.17
N LYS A 649 15.39 59.47 29.57
CA LYS A 649 14.60 58.97 28.43
C LYS A 649 13.14 58.85 28.81
N ARG A 650 12.29 59.23 27.86
CA ARG A 650 10.84 59.29 28.04
C ARG A 650 10.15 58.28 27.12
N ASP A 651 9.19 57.54 27.68
CA ASP A 651 8.28 56.71 26.91
C ASP A 651 7.30 57.57 26.07
N ASN A 652 6.42 56.93 25.28
CA ASN A 652 5.43 57.63 24.46
C ASN A 652 4.38 58.41 25.29
N ARG A 653 4.28 58.16 26.60
CA ARG A 653 3.49 58.96 27.55
C ARG A 653 4.31 60.06 28.21
N GLY A 654 5.56 60.25 27.79
CA GLY A 654 6.46 61.24 28.36
C GLY A 654 7.04 60.87 29.72
N ARG A 655 6.82 59.64 30.21
CA ARG A 655 7.26 59.18 31.53
C ARG A 655 8.70 58.71 31.47
N THR A 656 9.48 59.03 32.50
CA THR A 656 10.85 58.53 32.69
C THR A 656 10.86 57.25 33.55
N PRO A 657 11.97 56.51 33.65
CA PRO A 657 12.08 55.36 34.56
C PRO A 657 11.75 55.73 36.02
N LEU A 658 12.08 56.96 36.45
CA LEU A 658 11.72 57.46 37.77
C LEU A 658 10.20 57.57 37.98
N HIS A 659 9.44 58.01 36.96
CA HIS A 659 7.97 58.03 37.05
C HIS A 659 7.43 56.62 37.29
N LEU A 660 7.94 55.64 36.54
CA LEU A 660 7.50 54.25 36.65
C LEU A 660 7.86 53.65 38.02
N ALA A 661 9.05 53.94 38.55
CA ALA A 661 9.49 53.42 39.85
C ALA A 661 8.60 53.93 40.98
N VAL A 662 8.27 55.21 40.94
CA VAL A 662 7.40 55.87 41.93
C VAL A 662 5.94 55.40 41.79
N GLU A 663 5.44 55.26 40.57
CA GLU A 663 4.08 54.74 40.29
C GLU A 663 3.94 53.29 40.77
N GLY A 664 4.96 52.46 40.57
CA GLY A 664 5.03 51.08 41.07
C GLY A 664 5.32 50.96 42.57
N GLY A 665 5.65 52.06 43.25
CA GLY A 665 5.94 52.09 44.68
C GLY A 665 7.29 51.48 45.09
N ASN A 666 8.22 51.30 44.15
CA ASN A 666 9.56 50.76 44.43
C ASN A 666 10.49 51.90 44.89
N ASN A 667 10.69 51.99 46.20
CA ASN A 667 11.47 53.07 46.83
C ASN A 667 12.98 52.86 46.60
N GLU A 668 13.44 51.62 46.50
CA GLU A 668 14.83 51.25 46.22
C GLU A 668 15.26 51.72 44.82
N LEU A 669 14.46 51.44 43.79
CA LEU A 669 14.66 51.95 42.43
C LEU A 669 14.53 53.48 42.38
N THR A 670 13.61 54.06 43.16
CA THR A 670 13.48 55.51 43.28
C THR A 670 14.78 56.13 43.79
N VAL A 671 15.35 55.59 44.87
CA VAL A 671 16.66 56.03 45.42
C VAL A 671 17.78 55.81 44.40
N LEU A 672 17.79 54.67 43.71
CA LEU A 672 18.78 54.36 42.68
C LEU A 672 18.77 55.41 41.55
N PHE A 673 17.60 55.76 41.01
CA PHE A 673 17.48 56.76 39.95
C PHE A 673 17.84 58.17 40.41
N LEU A 674 17.47 58.56 41.63
CA LEU A 674 17.85 59.84 42.21
C LEU A 674 19.37 59.95 42.36
N ASN A 675 20.03 58.90 42.84
CA ASN A 675 21.48 58.83 42.95
C ASN A 675 22.18 58.80 41.58
N ALA A 676 21.53 58.22 40.56
CA ALA A 676 22.01 58.21 39.19
C ALA A 676 21.82 59.55 38.44
N GLY A 677 21.25 60.56 39.11
CA GLY A 677 21.07 61.90 38.54
C GLY A 677 19.87 62.02 37.59
N ALA A 678 18.83 61.21 37.78
CA ALA A 678 17.57 61.37 37.04
C ALA A 678 16.99 62.79 37.27
N ASP A 679 16.55 63.45 36.20
CA ASP A 679 15.90 64.75 36.29
C ASP A 679 14.51 64.61 36.96
N ILE A 680 14.46 65.04 38.22
CA ILE A 680 13.35 64.85 39.14
C ILE A 680 12.07 65.59 38.74
N ASP A 681 12.22 66.71 38.03
CA ASP A 681 11.11 67.58 37.63
C ASP A 681 10.72 67.40 36.14
N THR A 682 11.23 66.35 35.50
CA THR A 682 10.76 65.96 34.16
C THR A 682 9.26 65.70 34.21
N SER A 683 8.51 66.26 33.27
CA SER A 683 7.07 66.07 33.20
C SER A 683 6.64 65.08 32.12
N ASP A 684 5.57 64.32 32.36
CA ASP A 684 4.88 63.48 31.39
C ASP A 684 4.11 64.32 30.32
N ILE A 685 3.35 63.67 29.43
CA ILE A 685 2.52 64.38 28.43
C ILE A 685 1.41 65.24 29.05
N ASN A 686 1.03 64.98 30.30
CA ASN A 686 0.05 65.73 31.06
C ASN A 686 0.70 66.82 31.93
N GLY A 687 2.00 67.09 31.79
CA GLY A 687 2.70 68.06 32.64
C GLY A 687 2.93 67.57 34.08
N ARG A 688 2.73 66.28 34.36
CA ARG A 688 2.88 65.69 35.70
C ARG A 688 4.29 65.16 35.90
N THR A 689 4.93 65.51 37.01
CA THR A 689 6.26 64.99 37.39
C THR A 689 6.15 63.69 38.18
N ALA A 690 7.28 63.06 38.50
CA ALA A 690 7.31 61.88 39.37
C ALA A 690 6.65 62.14 40.74
N LEU A 691 6.72 63.39 41.24
CA LEU A 691 6.06 63.78 42.48
C LEU A 691 4.52 63.74 42.38
N PHE A 692 3.95 64.02 41.20
CA PHE A 692 2.52 63.80 40.92
C PHE A 692 2.15 62.32 40.96
N ALA A 693 2.99 61.44 40.41
CA ALA A 693 2.76 60.00 40.49
C ALA A 693 2.78 59.50 41.94
N ALA A 694 3.70 60.02 42.79
CA ALA A 694 3.78 59.66 44.21
C ALA A 694 2.51 60.06 44.99
N ALA A 695 1.95 61.23 44.69
CA ALA A 695 0.70 61.67 45.32
C ALA A 695 -0.52 60.90 44.82
N ASP A 696 -0.60 60.58 43.53
CA ASP A 696 -1.69 59.77 42.98
C ASP A 696 -1.64 58.32 43.52
N SER A 697 -0.44 57.78 43.81
CA SER A 697 -0.27 56.43 44.36
C SER A 697 -0.38 56.33 45.89
N GLY A 698 -0.50 57.46 46.60
CA GLY A 698 -0.54 57.44 48.07
C GLY A 698 0.82 57.18 48.75
N ASN A 699 1.92 57.12 47.98
CA ASN A 699 3.21 56.69 48.52
C ASN A 699 3.93 57.85 49.22
N ARG A 700 3.67 57.99 50.52
CA ARG A 700 4.31 58.99 51.39
C ARG A 700 5.83 58.90 51.38
N GLU A 701 6.39 57.69 51.37
CA GLU A 701 7.84 57.51 51.40
C GLU A 701 8.48 58.03 50.10
N ALA A 702 7.88 57.74 48.94
CA ALA A 702 8.32 58.32 47.67
C ALA A 702 8.20 59.85 47.66
N ILE A 703 7.14 60.44 48.24
CA ILE A 703 7.02 61.90 48.39
C ILE A 703 8.17 62.45 49.23
N ASP A 704 8.46 61.85 50.38
CA ASP A 704 9.55 62.29 51.26
C ASP A 704 10.92 62.16 50.59
N LEU A 705 11.16 61.09 49.82
CA LEU A 705 12.38 60.87 49.05
C LEU A 705 12.56 61.94 47.96
N LEU A 706 11.51 62.18 47.16
CA LEU A 706 11.55 63.15 46.06
C LEU A 706 11.74 64.58 46.58
N LEU A 707 11.05 64.97 47.66
CA LEU A 707 11.21 66.29 48.27
C LEU A 707 12.61 66.50 48.87
N LYS A 708 13.17 65.48 49.53
CA LYS A 708 14.56 65.53 50.02
C LYS A 708 15.58 65.66 48.89
N ALA A 709 15.29 65.07 47.74
CA ALA A 709 16.10 65.18 46.54
C ALA A 709 15.89 66.51 45.76
N GLY A 710 14.97 67.37 46.22
CA GLY A 710 14.77 68.72 45.69
C GLY A 710 13.66 68.87 44.65
N ALA A 711 12.70 67.93 44.59
CA ALA A 711 11.54 68.03 43.69
C ALA A 711 10.75 69.33 43.92
N SER A 712 10.35 69.98 42.82
CA SER A 712 9.63 71.26 42.89
C SER A 712 8.14 71.07 43.16
N LEU A 713 7.67 71.69 44.24
CA LEU A 713 6.24 71.76 44.61
C LEU A 713 5.44 72.73 43.73
N ASP A 714 6.12 73.60 42.98
CA ASP A 714 5.49 74.62 42.13
C ASP A 714 5.12 74.10 40.74
N THR A 715 5.42 72.82 40.47
CA THR A 715 5.11 72.16 39.20
C THR A 715 3.60 72.08 38.97
N ARG A 716 3.21 72.20 37.70
CA ARG A 716 1.80 72.28 37.28
C ARG A 716 1.53 71.32 36.14
N ASP A 717 0.41 70.61 36.25
CA ASP A 717 -0.08 69.75 35.17
C ASP A 717 -0.64 70.57 33.99
N SER A 718 -1.08 69.89 32.93
CA SER A 718 -1.63 70.48 31.71
C SER A 718 -2.90 71.30 31.92
N LYS A 719 -3.56 71.17 33.08
CA LYS A 719 -4.71 71.98 33.50
C LYS A 719 -4.29 73.11 34.44
N GLY A 720 -2.99 73.36 34.60
CA GLY A 720 -2.43 74.36 35.50
C GLY A 720 -2.53 74.00 36.98
N ARG A 721 -2.91 72.77 37.32
CA ARG A 721 -3.12 72.32 38.70
C ARG A 721 -1.80 71.99 39.36
N THR A 722 -1.59 72.51 40.58
CA THR A 722 -0.48 72.07 41.43
C THR A 722 -0.75 70.69 42.01
N LEU A 723 0.29 70.05 42.55
CA LEU A 723 0.18 68.76 43.22
C LEU A 723 -0.86 68.73 44.35
N LEU A 724 -1.00 69.85 45.07
CA LEU A 724 -1.98 69.96 46.14
C LEU A 724 -3.43 69.95 45.62
N HIS A 725 -3.67 70.50 44.42
CA HIS A 725 -4.99 70.38 43.79
C HIS A 725 -5.32 68.92 43.50
N THR A 726 -4.37 68.13 42.99
CA THR A 726 -4.63 66.72 42.64
C THR A 726 -4.83 65.87 43.89
N ALA A 727 -3.99 66.03 44.91
CA ALA A 727 -4.16 65.31 46.18
C ALA A 727 -5.51 65.60 46.85
N LEU A 728 -5.91 66.89 46.92
CA LEU A 728 -7.21 67.27 47.47
C LEU A 728 -8.37 66.85 46.56
N ALA A 729 -8.18 66.83 45.24
CA ALA A 729 -9.16 66.34 44.27
C ALA A 729 -9.35 64.81 44.35
N ALA A 730 -8.32 64.05 44.74
CA ALA A 730 -8.39 62.62 45.00
C ALA A 730 -9.02 62.29 46.36
N GLY A 731 -8.88 63.18 47.35
CA GLY A 731 -9.33 62.96 48.72
C GLY A 731 -8.24 62.40 49.63
N GLU A 732 -6.97 62.62 49.27
CA GLU A 732 -5.81 62.14 50.01
C GLU A 732 -5.41 63.15 51.09
N GLY A 733 -6.11 63.11 52.22
CA GLY A 733 -5.95 64.06 53.32
C GLY A 733 -4.55 64.01 53.95
N GLU A 734 -3.98 62.81 54.10
CA GLU A 734 -2.64 62.64 54.67
C GLU A 734 -1.55 63.22 53.76
N ILE A 735 -1.65 63.00 52.45
CA ILE A 735 -0.74 63.60 51.45
C ILE A 735 -0.90 65.12 51.46
N ALA A 736 -2.14 65.62 51.48
CA ALA A 736 -2.39 67.06 51.55
C ALA A 736 -1.75 67.70 52.80
N SER A 737 -1.74 67.00 53.94
CA SER A 737 -1.03 67.44 55.16
C SER A 737 0.46 67.58 54.91
N VAL A 738 1.10 66.54 54.37
CA VAL A 738 2.54 66.53 54.07
C VAL A 738 2.91 67.64 53.08
N LEU A 739 2.15 67.79 52.00
CA LEU A 739 2.40 68.83 51.00
C LEU A 739 2.25 70.25 51.56
N LEU A 740 1.27 70.47 52.42
CA LEU A 740 1.07 71.76 53.09
C LEU A 740 2.20 72.05 54.07
N GLU A 741 2.62 71.07 54.87
CA GLU A 741 3.78 71.18 55.78
C GLU A 741 5.07 71.50 55.02
N SER A 742 5.27 70.89 53.85
CA SER A 742 6.41 71.14 52.97
C SER A 742 6.35 72.46 52.19
N GLY A 743 5.31 73.28 52.43
CA GLY A 743 5.24 74.65 51.92
C GLY A 743 4.42 74.86 50.65
N SER A 744 3.62 73.87 50.22
CA SER A 744 2.75 74.03 49.05
C SER A 744 1.78 75.22 49.21
N ASP A 745 1.61 76.00 48.14
CA ASP A 745 0.67 77.10 48.12
C ASP A 745 -0.77 76.59 48.08
N PHE A 746 -1.51 76.90 49.15
CA PHE A 746 -2.90 76.47 49.31
C PHE A 746 -3.90 77.31 48.52
N PHE A 747 -3.46 78.45 47.96
CA PHE A 747 -4.28 79.40 47.22
C PHE A 747 -3.80 79.58 45.76
N ALA A 748 -2.91 78.70 45.29
CA ALA A 748 -2.49 78.69 43.89
C ALA A 748 -3.70 78.50 42.97
N LEU A 749 -3.81 79.28 41.90
CA LEU A 749 -4.92 79.15 40.94
C LEU A 749 -4.58 78.15 39.83
N ASP A 750 -5.49 77.23 39.52
CA ASP A 750 -5.42 76.42 38.30
C ASP A 750 -5.93 77.18 37.05
N ALA A 751 -5.98 76.52 35.89
CA ALA A 751 -6.46 77.14 34.65
C ALA A 751 -7.97 77.49 34.66
N ALA A 752 -8.76 76.88 35.56
CA ALA A 752 -10.17 77.19 35.77
C ALA A 752 -10.37 78.31 36.82
N GLY A 753 -9.28 78.80 37.43
CA GLY A 753 -9.34 79.79 38.51
C GLY A 753 -9.76 79.22 39.86
N GLN A 754 -9.71 77.89 40.03
CA GLN A 754 -9.98 77.21 41.28
C GLN A 754 -8.69 77.11 42.11
N THR A 755 -8.80 77.26 43.43
CA THR A 755 -7.69 77.02 44.36
C THR A 755 -7.79 75.66 45.05
N PRO A 756 -6.69 75.10 45.60
CA PRO A 756 -6.75 73.88 46.39
C PRO A 756 -7.66 74.06 47.62
N ALA A 757 -7.68 75.25 48.23
CA ALA A 757 -8.59 75.59 49.31
C ALA A 757 -10.07 75.44 48.92
N ASP A 758 -10.45 75.84 47.71
CA ASP A 758 -11.82 75.69 47.21
C ASP A 758 -12.23 74.22 47.11
N ILE A 759 -11.34 73.37 46.60
CA ILE A 759 -11.55 71.91 46.49
C ILE A 759 -11.70 71.30 47.89
N ALA A 760 -10.82 71.67 48.82
CA ALA A 760 -10.86 71.20 50.21
C ALA A 760 -12.18 71.54 50.90
N ILE A 761 -12.66 72.78 50.75
CA ILE A 761 -13.92 73.25 51.33
C ILE A 761 -15.12 72.51 50.74
N ALA A 762 -15.13 72.30 49.42
CA ALA A 762 -16.22 71.61 48.74
C ALA A 762 -16.40 70.14 49.18
N ARG A 763 -15.32 69.47 49.62
CA ARG A 763 -15.37 68.09 50.14
C ARG A 763 -15.98 67.95 51.54
N GLY A 764 -16.13 69.05 52.29
CA GLY A 764 -16.83 69.08 53.57
C GLY A 764 -15.96 68.80 54.81
N THR A 765 -16.61 68.77 55.96
CA THR A 765 -15.97 68.84 57.30
C THR A 765 -15.06 67.66 57.63
N ARG A 766 -15.52 66.42 57.40
CA ARG A 766 -14.74 65.22 57.73
C ARG A 766 -13.40 65.16 57.01
N PHE A 767 -13.35 65.68 55.78
CA PHE A 767 -12.13 65.72 55.00
C PHE A 767 -11.19 66.84 55.45
N LEU A 768 -11.73 68.04 55.72
CA LEU A 768 -10.93 69.14 56.28
C LEU A 768 -10.33 68.79 57.65
N GLU A 769 -11.03 67.99 58.47
CA GLU A 769 -10.53 67.56 59.77
C GLU A 769 -9.20 66.81 59.71
N SER A 770 -8.95 66.08 58.62
CA SER A 770 -7.81 65.17 58.49
C SER A 770 -6.47 65.88 58.30
N PHE A 771 -6.46 67.13 57.82
CA PHE A 771 -5.21 67.85 57.50
C PHE A 771 -5.21 69.33 57.90
N VAL A 772 -6.36 69.96 58.15
CA VAL A 772 -6.39 71.38 58.54
C VAL A 772 -5.91 71.55 59.98
N THR A 773 -4.89 72.38 60.14
CA THR A 773 -4.26 72.76 61.41
C THR A 773 -4.24 74.29 61.58
N ALA A 774 -3.98 74.76 62.81
CA ALA A 774 -3.95 76.19 63.09
C ALA A 774 -2.99 76.99 62.18
N PRO A 775 -1.77 76.52 61.85
CA PRO A 775 -0.90 77.19 60.87
C PRO A 775 -1.52 77.35 59.49
N ILE A 776 -2.23 76.33 58.99
CA ILE A 776 -2.88 76.36 57.66
C ILE A 776 -4.00 77.42 57.64
N THR A 777 -4.82 77.48 58.70
CA THR A 777 -5.92 78.45 58.78
C THR A 777 -5.47 79.93 58.78
N ARG A 778 -4.20 80.18 59.14
CA ARG A 778 -3.60 81.52 59.18
C ARG A 778 -2.98 81.95 57.85
N ARG A 779 -2.80 81.04 56.89
CA ARG A 779 -2.27 81.38 55.56
C ARG A 779 -3.22 82.34 54.86
N GLN A 780 -2.67 83.20 54.02
CA GLN A 780 -3.42 84.23 53.30
C GLN A 780 -3.11 84.13 51.80
N ASP A 781 -4.13 84.36 50.96
CA ASP A 781 -3.93 84.59 49.53
C ASP A 781 -3.30 85.97 49.27
N ASN A 782 -3.04 86.29 47.99
CA ASN A 782 -2.50 87.60 47.58
C ASN A 782 -3.41 88.80 47.89
N ARG A 783 -4.68 88.56 48.27
CA ARG A 783 -5.66 89.57 48.68
C ARG A 783 -5.83 89.63 50.20
N GLY A 784 -5.03 88.87 50.96
CA GLY A 784 -5.11 88.80 52.41
C GLY A 784 -6.25 87.92 52.96
N ASN A 785 -6.99 87.21 52.11
CA ASN A 785 -8.07 86.32 52.53
C ASN A 785 -7.49 85.06 53.18
N THR A 786 -7.97 84.73 54.37
CA THR A 786 -7.69 83.43 55.01
C THR A 786 -8.62 82.34 54.49
N LEU A 787 -8.33 81.08 54.82
CA LEU A 787 -9.23 79.96 54.51
C LEU A 787 -10.67 80.20 54.98
N LEU A 788 -10.85 80.91 56.09
CA LEU A 788 -12.16 81.27 56.63
C LEU A 788 -12.91 82.30 55.76
N HIS A 789 -12.19 83.27 55.17
CA HIS A 789 -12.77 84.19 54.18
C HIS A 789 -13.24 83.43 52.95
N ILE A 790 -12.40 82.53 52.42
CA ILE A 790 -12.71 81.73 51.23
C ILE A 790 -13.90 80.80 51.48
N ALA A 791 -13.98 80.14 52.64
CA ALA A 791 -15.12 79.30 53.01
C ALA A 791 -16.44 80.09 53.02
N VAL A 792 -16.43 81.32 53.53
CA VAL A 792 -17.61 82.19 53.50
C VAL A 792 -17.98 82.58 52.07
N MET A 793 -17.00 83.01 51.27
CA MET A 793 -17.18 83.42 49.87
C MET A 793 -17.74 82.30 48.99
N ASN A 794 -17.29 81.07 49.19
CA ASN A 794 -17.71 79.89 48.43
C ASN A 794 -19.05 79.29 48.90
N GLY A 795 -19.71 79.88 49.89
CA GLY A 795 -21.00 79.36 50.34
C GLY A 795 -20.91 78.14 51.28
N ALA A 796 -19.79 77.91 51.95
CA ALA A 796 -19.62 76.74 52.84
C ALA A 796 -20.66 76.72 53.98
N GLY A 797 -21.16 75.54 54.35
CA GLY A 797 -22.16 75.37 55.42
C GLY A 797 -21.63 75.69 56.82
N GLN A 798 -22.54 75.85 57.80
CA GLN A 798 -22.18 76.21 59.18
C GLN A 798 -21.17 75.25 59.80
N ASP A 799 -21.23 73.96 59.46
CA ASP A 799 -20.35 72.93 60.03
C ASP A 799 -18.88 73.14 59.63
N VAL A 800 -18.62 73.57 58.39
CA VAL A 800 -17.27 73.91 57.90
C VAL A 800 -16.74 75.13 58.63
N ILE A 801 -17.58 76.16 58.81
CA ILE A 801 -17.19 77.38 59.53
C ILE A 801 -16.85 77.06 61.00
N LYS A 802 -17.69 76.29 61.70
CA LYS A 802 -17.42 75.84 63.08
C LYS A 802 -16.12 75.05 63.19
N LEU A 803 -15.86 74.14 62.25
CA LEU A 803 -14.63 73.37 62.21
C LEU A 803 -13.40 74.27 62.06
N LEU A 804 -13.42 75.23 61.12
CA LEU A 804 -12.30 76.14 60.91
C LEU A 804 -12.01 76.99 62.15
N LEU A 805 -13.04 77.48 62.84
CA LEU A 805 -12.90 78.19 64.12
C LEU A 805 -12.28 77.30 65.20
N ASN A 806 -12.78 76.06 65.35
CA ASN A 806 -12.24 75.08 66.29
C ASN A 806 -10.77 74.75 66.00
N LYS A 807 -10.36 74.75 64.73
CA LYS A 807 -8.97 74.54 64.29
C LYS A 807 -8.10 75.80 64.42
N GLY A 808 -8.62 76.92 64.94
CA GLY A 808 -7.87 78.12 65.26
C GLY A 808 -7.88 79.22 64.20
N ALA A 809 -8.83 79.18 63.25
CA ALA A 809 -9.05 80.29 62.32
C ALA A 809 -9.56 81.54 63.06
N ASP A 810 -9.00 82.71 62.74
CA ASP A 810 -9.37 83.98 63.38
C ASP A 810 -10.55 84.65 62.63
N PRO A 811 -11.75 84.76 63.25
CA PRO A 811 -12.92 85.39 62.64
C PRO A 811 -12.84 86.92 62.55
N TYR A 812 -11.89 87.55 63.25
CA TYR A 812 -11.71 89.00 63.26
C TYR A 812 -10.59 89.47 62.33
N ARG A 813 -9.87 88.53 61.72
CA ARG A 813 -8.81 88.83 60.75
C ARG A 813 -9.39 89.59 59.57
N ARG A 814 -8.72 90.67 59.15
CA ARG A 814 -9.12 91.46 57.98
C ARG A 814 -8.30 91.09 56.74
N ASN A 815 -8.95 91.01 55.59
CA ASN A 815 -8.28 90.93 54.29
C ASN A 815 -7.69 92.29 53.87
N ALA A 816 -7.07 92.38 52.69
CA ALA A 816 -6.46 93.62 52.18
C ALA A 816 -7.48 94.75 51.91
N GLN A 817 -8.77 94.42 51.78
CA GLN A 817 -9.86 95.40 51.66
C GLN A 817 -10.43 95.83 53.02
N GLY A 818 -9.87 95.31 54.11
CA GLY A 818 -10.29 95.62 55.48
C GLY A 818 -11.52 94.85 55.95
N GLU A 819 -11.98 93.82 55.22
CA GLU A 819 -13.19 93.07 55.54
C GLU A 819 -12.87 91.85 56.40
N THR A 820 -13.73 91.53 57.38
CA THR A 820 -13.66 90.27 58.14
C THR A 820 -14.53 89.19 57.46
N PRO A 821 -14.31 87.88 57.74
CA PRO A 821 -15.18 86.82 57.25
C PRO A 821 -16.66 87.04 57.61
N GLY A 822 -16.95 87.53 58.81
CA GLY A 822 -18.33 87.87 59.22
C GLY A 822 -18.94 89.01 58.41
N ALA A 823 -18.15 90.03 58.06
CA ALA A 823 -18.61 91.12 57.19
C ALA A 823 -18.91 90.64 55.76
N LEU A 824 -18.10 89.71 55.23
CA LEU A 824 -18.35 89.07 53.94
C LEU A 824 -19.63 88.22 53.96
N ALA A 825 -19.87 87.47 55.05
CA ALA A 825 -21.08 86.67 55.22
C ALA A 825 -22.35 87.53 55.23
N GLY A 826 -22.30 88.68 55.92
CA GLY A 826 -23.39 89.66 55.94
C GLY A 826 -23.67 90.25 54.55
N LYS A 827 -22.63 90.62 53.80
CA LYS A 827 -22.78 91.12 52.41
C LYS A 827 -23.37 90.07 51.46
N ALA A 828 -23.05 88.79 51.68
CA ALA A 828 -23.58 87.68 50.89
C ALA A 828 -24.99 87.24 51.33
N GLY A 829 -25.63 87.92 52.29
CA GLY A 829 -26.98 87.58 52.78
C GLY A 829 -27.05 86.30 53.64
N ARG A 830 -25.91 85.88 54.22
CA ARG A 830 -25.80 84.65 55.02
C ARG A 830 -25.83 84.99 56.52
N GLU A 831 -26.98 85.48 56.99
CA GLU A 831 -27.15 86.02 58.34
C GLU A 831 -26.72 85.04 59.45
N GLU A 832 -27.07 83.76 59.33
CA GLU A 832 -26.70 82.74 60.31
C GLU A 832 -25.19 82.53 60.46
N ILE A 833 -24.45 82.65 59.35
CA ILE A 833 -22.98 82.52 59.35
C ILE A 833 -22.34 83.82 59.81
N ALA A 834 -22.93 84.97 59.47
CA ALA A 834 -22.49 86.26 60.01
C ALA A 834 -22.61 86.29 61.54
N SER A 835 -23.73 85.81 62.10
CA SER A 835 -23.92 85.66 63.56
C SER A 835 -22.95 84.69 64.21
N LEU A 836 -22.54 83.63 63.51
CA LEU A 836 -21.56 82.66 64.02
C LEU A 836 -20.12 83.23 64.07
N LEU A 837 -19.84 84.25 63.26
CA LEU A 837 -18.52 84.87 63.08
C LEU A 837 -18.37 86.24 63.80
N MET A 838 -19.43 86.71 64.45
CA MET A 838 -19.45 87.90 65.33
C MET A 838 -19.28 87.47 66.79
#